data_AF-A8XI32-F1
#
_entry.id   AF-A8XI32-F1
#
_cell.length_a   1.000
_cell.length_b   1.000
_cell.length_c   1.000
_cell.angle_alpha   90.00
_cell.angle_beta   90.00
_cell.angle_gamma   90.00
#
_symmetry.space_group_name_H-M   'P 1'
#
loop_
_entity.id
_entity.type
_entity.pdbx_description
1 polymer ?
#
loop_
_entity_poly.entity_id
_entity_poly.type
_entity_poly.pdbx_seq_one_letter_code
_entity_poly.pdbx_strand_id
1 'polypeptide(L)'
;MFSRISLFLALFLAGEFLMSHAVPDLDEIKRNLKKNPNHYRDAPTLDENTVRLLKVDYWFRTESMLYDDLDHKEKDPSTVIAGNYTFETLHHDVEGGMLGRISLTHCKTGNCGEPSPIYISFRQGGNNVESVFKASEDSDASWNFLYGIANTIYTPQEYGEGDEQTVDTIYGKCRVNFGRPEDKRFRRIIDKCELGYGHNFTKFEGIESVTYDQDVWYTGFRQNTKVDADIIMIDAVEMLAFRSPLHEKHGFHVESRTHVEIHNRTRVFVTRYCEDTVPSAQCAEQAFGAVRVGGKLYDNVKIGQEKPNKLTKLIGTYRRHLNDMGDSHICEQHPLLYGHILQEARLAKREDWEAAIRYPENDHVLSVIASSLGSVGTAESVTTAREVLLTNSPDHLDDLLFGMSQSSSNNEKWHKQLMYWLGSLNKESEDYWKLANTIATILRKRCEATSSSLNSCNKGKETFPLFQIVNKLINDLSAPGVNAKVLEVLENIPVFGSYNIAKKYICTEESADIQKAALNVILAANKNLYETQLTHKLIRVFRNTCPQQTPTSHSQLAIDILLKCVPDHQNVATLILRTESLNPDDQEKWNYLYKAIESSGKRDELKAEFWSRMRQFKVFRPNFLHRALQADSHVHWQNIADVSGFYLFSTATAEFIHKSFKRSNFELSLKKGRMDHSLFSVSILKWFDIIYYFQLSIDTEHLDQFVTGSASSTSGTPEGSVRIGVAGHKLPTNHIFKGSTDLLSTVWDADGRTHKVFEGHIPVRNTRVSVPLLSGLTVDVDSIGAITLRVLASAEVSLWNQRSNAKAEAYTSGSLHLTASLYQESQQVRKIESTISALSTFTIDTRAIFESLPYDFCLKTSNNNVDVNQKTVIEEVSHKKKTYNRKRVHPGVTYRLDDSTIRQCTNYLEQFRL
;
A
#
# COMPACT_ATOMS: atom_id res chain seq x y z
N MET A 1 15.88 -21.05 -50.31
CA MET A 1 16.72 -20.17 -51.13
C MET A 1 18.03 -19.96 -50.38
N PHE A 2 19.09 -20.54 -50.92
CA PHE A 2 20.44 -20.61 -50.36
C PHE A 2 21.18 -19.26 -50.47
N SER A 3 22.03 -18.99 -49.46
CA SER A 3 23.39 -18.43 -49.56
C SER A 3 23.61 -17.04 -50.19
N ARG A 4 24.25 -16.12 -49.44
CA ARG A 4 25.63 -15.68 -49.74
C ARG A 4 26.26 -14.86 -48.61
N ILE A 5 27.29 -15.48 -48.02
CA ILE A 5 28.39 -14.88 -47.26
C ILE A 5 29.45 -14.43 -48.28
N SER A 6 30.25 -13.42 -47.91
CA SER A 6 31.61 -13.13 -48.40
C SER A 6 31.77 -12.29 -49.67
N LEU A 7 32.08 -11.00 -49.51
CA LEU A 7 33.32 -10.39 -50.01
C LEU A 7 33.47 -8.96 -49.48
N PHE A 8 34.71 -8.51 -49.31
CA PHE A 8 35.18 -7.19 -48.85
C PHE A 8 35.64 -7.10 -47.39
N LEU A 9 36.54 -8.03 -47.07
CA LEU A 9 37.65 -7.84 -46.15
C LEU A 9 38.93 -7.72 -47.01
N ALA A 10 39.39 -6.50 -47.27
CA ALA A 10 40.78 -6.10 -47.61
C ALA A 10 40.77 -4.73 -48.31
N LEU A 11 41.70 -3.85 -47.89
CA LEU A 11 41.99 -2.50 -48.39
C LEU A 11 41.10 -1.39 -47.83
N PHE A 12 41.43 -0.89 -46.63
CA PHE A 12 41.98 0.46 -46.46
C PHE A 12 42.52 0.60 -45.02
N LEU A 13 43.72 0.08 -44.82
CA LEU A 13 44.68 0.54 -43.83
C LEU A 13 45.48 1.68 -44.49
N ALA A 14 45.33 2.92 -43.99
CA ALA A 14 46.36 3.97 -43.96
C ALA A 14 45.74 5.28 -43.45
N GLY A 15 46.22 5.80 -42.30
CA GLY A 15 46.03 7.21 -41.90
C GLY A 15 45.48 7.45 -40.50
N GLU A 16 46.33 7.28 -39.48
CA GLU A 16 46.24 7.83 -38.12
C GLU A 16 46.16 9.39 -38.16
N PHE A 17 45.73 10.18 -37.14
CA PHE A 17 46.28 10.30 -35.79
C PHE A 17 45.49 11.35 -34.93
N LEU A 18 45.61 11.22 -33.59
CA LEU A 18 45.33 12.17 -32.47
C LEU A 18 43.94 12.07 -31.80
N MET A 19 43.76 11.84 -30.49
CA MET A 19 44.62 11.64 -29.32
C MET A 19 43.79 10.86 -28.29
N SER A 20 44.05 9.57 -28.09
CA SER A 20 43.58 8.80 -26.93
C SER A 20 44.80 8.47 -26.08
N HIS A 21 44.84 8.96 -24.84
CA HIS A 21 45.89 8.55 -23.89
C HIS A 21 45.73 7.05 -23.62
N ALA A 22 46.72 6.30 -24.07
CA ALA A 22 46.75 4.85 -24.04
C ALA A 22 46.79 4.32 -22.61
N VAL A 23 45.95 3.31 -22.36
CA VAL A 23 46.09 2.34 -21.28
C VAL A 23 47.49 1.73 -21.39
N PRO A 24 48.27 1.61 -20.29
CA PRO A 24 49.58 1.01 -20.36
C PRO A 24 49.49 -0.46 -20.81
N ASP A 25 50.38 -0.83 -21.72
CA ASP A 25 50.44 -2.16 -22.33
C ASP A 25 50.71 -3.24 -21.25
N LEU A 26 49.89 -4.29 -21.25
CA LEU A 26 49.94 -5.40 -20.30
C LEU A 26 51.33 -6.09 -20.31
N ASP A 27 52.04 -6.00 -21.43
CA ASP A 27 53.39 -6.54 -21.59
C ASP A 27 54.50 -5.60 -21.10
N GLU A 28 54.20 -4.33 -20.88
CA GLU A 28 55.06 -3.35 -20.21
C GLU A 28 55.01 -3.54 -18.68
N ILE A 29 53.84 -3.83 -18.13
CA ILE A 29 53.64 -4.18 -16.71
C ILE A 29 54.37 -5.49 -16.37
N LYS A 30 54.25 -6.52 -17.22
CA LYS A 30 55.00 -7.78 -17.06
C LYS A 30 56.51 -7.61 -17.18
N ARG A 31 56.98 -6.65 -18.00
CA ARG A 31 58.40 -6.31 -18.14
C ARG A 31 58.92 -5.55 -16.92
N ASN A 32 58.12 -4.67 -16.32
CA ASN A 32 58.48 -3.95 -15.11
C ASN A 32 58.50 -4.86 -13.87
N LEU A 33 57.61 -5.86 -13.79
CA LEU A 33 57.63 -6.89 -12.74
C LEU A 33 58.82 -7.86 -12.85
N LYS A 34 59.38 -8.05 -14.05
CA LYS A 34 60.55 -8.93 -14.28
C LYS A 34 61.92 -8.26 -14.10
N LYS A 35 61.99 -6.93 -13.99
CA LYS A 35 63.27 -6.19 -14.03
C LYS A 35 64.02 -6.09 -12.70
N ASN A 36 63.50 -6.61 -11.58
CA ASN A 36 64.23 -6.67 -10.32
C ASN A 36 64.23 -8.08 -9.70
N PRO A 37 65.15 -8.98 -10.11
CA PRO A 37 65.31 -10.29 -9.47
C PRO A 37 66.16 -10.23 -8.18
N ASN A 38 66.73 -9.07 -7.82
CA ASN A 38 67.75 -8.96 -6.77
C ASN A 38 67.31 -8.16 -5.53
N HIS A 39 66.08 -8.38 -5.02
CA HIS A 39 65.67 -7.78 -3.74
C HIS A 39 65.66 -8.76 -2.55
N TYR A 40 66.24 -9.95 -2.71
CA TYR A 40 66.51 -10.89 -1.61
C TYR A 40 67.99 -10.83 -1.25
N ARG A 41 68.42 -9.82 -0.49
CA ARG A 41 69.67 -9.95 0.31
C ARG A 41 69.87 -9.01 1.49
N ASP A 42 68.99 -8.04 1.73
CA ASP A 42 69.03 -7.25 2.96
C ASP A 42 67.69 -7.39 3.69
N ALA A 43 67.53 -8.49 4.43
CA ALA A 43 66.49 -8.56 5.44
C ALA A 43 66.99 -7.75 6.66
N PRO A 44 66.28 -6.71 7.12
CA PRO A 44 66.61 -6.09 8.40
C PRO A 44 66.54 -7.18 9.48
N THR A 45 67.50 -7.16 10.40
CA THR A 45 67.47 -7.99 11.61
C THR A 45 66.13 -7.73 12.31
N LEU A 46 65.23 -8.70 12.28
CA LEU A 46 63.94 -8.63 12.95
C LEU A 46 64.18 -8.52 14.46
N ASP A 47 63.86 -7.35 15.01
CA ASP A 47 63.63 -7.20 16.45
C ASP A 47 62.35 -7.97 16.80
N GLU A 48 62.27 -8.62 17.97
CA GLU A 48 61.13 -9.46 18.39
C GLU A 48 59.77 -8.72 18.35
N ASN A 49 59.78 -7.38 18.32
CA ASN A 49 58.59 -6.52 18.29
C ASN A 49 58.18 -6.03 16.89
N THR A 50 58.86 -6.45 15.82
CA THR A 50 58.53 -6.05 14.44
C THR A 50 57.58 -7.02 13.77
N VAL A 51 56.45 -6.52 13.26
CA VAL A 51 55.46 -7.31 12.53
C VAL A 51 55.38 -6.92 11.07
N ARG A 52 55.14 -7.92 10.24
CA ARG A 52 54.93 -7.76 8.81
C ARG A 52 53.47 -7.41 8.54
N LEU A 53 53.22 -6.19 8.08
CA LEU A 53 51.91 -5.72 7.68
C LEU A 53 51.85 -5.47 6.16
N LEU A 54 50.64 -5.49 5.62
CA LEU A 54 50.36 -5.23 4.22
C LEU A 54 49.79 -3.83 4.05
N LYS A 55 50.37 -3.09 3.10
CA LYS A 55 49.81 -1.85 2.57
C LYS A 55 49.51 -2.04 1.09
N VAL A 56 48.26 -1.79 0.71
CA VAL A 56 47.77 -1.97 -0.65
C VAL A 56 47.16 -0.66 -1.14
N ASP A 57 47.66 -0.18 -2.26
CA ASP A 57 47.16 1.01 -2.93
C ASP A 57 46.18 0.56 -4.02
N TYR A 58 44.94 1.06 -3.97
CA TYR A 58 43.89 0.77 -4.91
C TYR A 58 43.51 2.03 -5.71
N TRP A 59 43.20 1.82 -6.98
CA TRP A 59 42.49 2.77 -7.80
C TRP A 59 41.00 2.42 -7.80
N PHE A 60 40.13 3.42 -7.67
CA PHE A 60 38.69 3.23 -7.78
C PHE A 60 38.06 4.22 -8.73
N ARG A 61 36.99 3.79 -9.37
CA ARG A 61 36.09 4.62 -10.19
C ARG A 61 34.67 4.15 -9.97
N THR A 62 33.82 5.08 -9.58
CA THR A 62 32.39 4.81 -9.43
C THR A 62 31.57 5.76 -10.27
N GLU A 63 30.60 5.22 -10.99
CA GLU A 63 29.65 5.95 -11.81
C GLU A 63 28.26 5.72 -11.27
N SER A 64 27.52 6.78 -10.96
CA SER A 64 26.14 6.68 -10.53
C SER A 64 25.22 7.47 -11.46
N MET A 65 24.08 6.87 -11.79
CA MET A 65 23.12 7.43 -12.73
C MET A 65 21.71 7.27 -12.18
N LEU A 66 20.96 8.37 -12.14
CA LEU A 66 19.54 8.40 -11.79
C LEU A 66 18.76 8.84 -13.03
N TYR A 67 17.80 8.04 -13.50
CA TYR A 67 17.02 8.31 -14.70
C TYR A 67 15.55 7.86 -14.55
N ASP A 68 14.64 8.51 -15.28
CA ASP A 68 13.20 8.16 -15.35
C ASP A 68 13.00 7.02 -16.38
N ASP A 69 11.99 6.18 -16.18
CA ASP A 69 11.51 5.18 -17.17
C ASP A 69 11.09 5.81 -18.52
N LEU A 70 10.78 7.12 -18.53
CA LEU A 70 10.46 7.86 -19.76
C LEU A 70 11.68 8.05 -20.68
N ASP A 71 12.85 8.33 -20.10
CA ASP A 71 14.07 8.60 -20.85
C ASP A 71 14.88 7.31 -20.96
N HIS A 72 15.26 6.94 -22.18
CA HIS A 72 16.23 5.85 -22.36
C HIS A 72 17.51 6.22 -21.61
N LYS A 73 18.20 5.21 -21.07
CA LYS A 73 19.47 5.37 -20.35
C LYS A 73 20.33 6.47 -20.99
N GLU A 74 20.49 7.61 -20.30
CA GLU A 74 21.36 8.70 -20.77
C GLU A 74 22.78 8.15 -20.97
N LYS A 75 23.49 8.69 -21.98
CA LYS A 75 24.85 8.21 -22.31
C LYS A 75 25.88 8.61 -21.25
N ASP A 76 25.64 9.72 -20.55
CA ASP A 76 26.55 10.28 -19.55
C ASP A 76 26.03 10.00 -18.13
N PRO A 77 26.90 9.54 -17.20
CA PRO A 77 26.52 9.30 -15.82
C PRO A 77 26.21 10.62 -15.09
N SER A 78 25.31 10.57 -14.09
CA SER A 78 24.92 11.75 -13.31
C SER A 78 26.06 12.25 -12.42
N THR A 79 26.91 11.34 -11.94
CA THR A 79 28.14 11.68 -11.22
C THR A 79 29.18 10.57 -11.37
N VAL A 80 30.45 10.97 -11.34
CA VAL A 80 31.62 10.08 -11.36
C VAL A 80 32.52 10.47 -10.21
N ILE A 81 32.88 9.50 -9.36
CA ILE A 81 33.87 9.67 -8.30
C ILE A 81 35.04 8.74 -8.63
N ALA A 82 36.24 9.29 -8.77
CA ALA A 82 37.44 8.48 -9.02
C ALA A 82 38.63 9.00 -8.23
N GLY A 83 39.44 8.07 -7.72
CA GLY A 83 40.60 8.39 -6.90
C GLY A 83 41.44 7.17 -6.58
N ASN A 84 42.41 7.38 -5.70
CA ASN A 84 43.25 6.35 -5.13
C ASN A 84 43.01 6.30 -3.61
N TYR A 85 42.85 5.10 -3.06
CA TYR A 85 42.76 4.87 -1.63
C TYR A 85 43.75 3.78 -1.20
N THR A 86 44.08 3.75 0.07
CA THR A 86 45.01 2.77 0.64
C THR A 86 44.32 1.94 1.69
N PHE A 87 44.54 0.64 1.63
CA PHE A 87 44.16 -0.33 2.65
C PHE A 87 45.42 -0.79 3.37
N GLU A 88 45.45 -0.58 4.69
CA GLU A 88 46.58 -0.94 5.54
C GLU A 88 46.12 -1.88 6.65
N THR A 89 46.75 -3.04 6.78
CA THR A 89 46.53 -3.91 7.94
C THR A 89 47.31 -3.35 9.12
N LEU A 90 46.66 -3.16 10.26
CA LEU A 90 47.26 -2.56 11.47
C LEU A 90 47.53 -3.58 12.58
N HIS A 91 46.67 -4.59 12.73
CA HIS A 91 46.77 -5.58 13.81
C HIS A 91 46.20 -6.93 13.39
N HIS A 92 46.74 -8.02 13.95
CA HIS A 92 46.21 -9.38 13.81
C HIS A 92 46.11 -9.98 15.22
N ASP A 93 44.96 -10.53 15.58
CA ASP A 93 44.77 -11.19 16.87
C ASP A 93 44.89 -12.72 16.77
N VAL A 94 45.03 -13.38 17.92
CA VAL A 94 45.19 -14.84 18.01
C VAL A 94 43.91 -15.61 17.63
N GLU A 95 42.75 -14.97 17.65
CA GLU A 95 41.45 -15.54 17.29
C GLU A 95 41.14 -15.42 15.78
N GLY A 96 42.08 -14.85 15.02
CA GLY A 96 42.01 -14.66 13.58
C GLY A 96 41.37 -13.34 13.18
N GLY A 97 41.11 -12.40 14.08
CA GLY A 97 40.67 -11.06 13.75
C GLY A 97 41.80 -10.19 13.19
N MET A 98 41.45 -9.28 12.27
CA MET A 98 42.34 -8.38 11.56
C MET A 98 41.78 -6.97 11.61
N LEU A 99 42.59 -6.01 12.04
CA LEU A 99 42.27 -4.59 11.98
C LEU A 99 42.82 -3.99 10.68
N GLY A 100 41.95 -3.41 9.86
CA GLY A 100 42.31 -2.69 8.64
C GLY A 100 41.98 -1.19 8.74
N ARG A 101 42.78 -0.35 8.08
CA ARG A 101 42.55 1.08 7.89
C ARG A 101 42.36 1.38 6.41
N ILE A 102 41.30 2.11 6.08
CA ILE A 102 41.04 2.62 4.73
C ILE A 102 41.12 4.14 4.75
N SER A 103 41.99 4.71 3.92
CA SER A 103 42.17 6.16 3.79
C SER A 103 42.27 6.60 2.33
N LEU A 104 41.66 7.74 2.00
CA LEU A 104 41.83 8.38 0.69
C LEU A 104 43.24 8.97 0.57
N THR A 105 43.93 8.76 -0.55
CA THR A 105 45.25 9.37 -0.80
C THR A 105 45.19 10.46 -1.85
N HIS A 106 44.41 10.26 -2.92
CA HIS A 106 44.33 11.23 -4.00
C HIS A 106 42.96 11.18 -4.68
N CYS A 107 42.26 12.31 -4.76
CA CYS A 107 41.04 12.44 -5.54
C CYS A 107 41.36 12.94 -6.96
N LYS A 108 40.90 12.23 -7.99
CA LYS A 108 41.10 12.62 -9.40
C LYS A 108 39.98 13.50 -9.94
N THR A 109 38.75 13.30 -9.46
CA THR A 109 37.54 13.98 -9.99
C THR A 109 37.20 15.27 -9.26
N GLY A 110 37.92 15.63 -8.18
CA GLY A 110 37.72 16.85 -7.39
C GLY A 110 36.46 16.86 -6.52
N ASN A 111 35.60 15.85 -6.65
CA ASN A 111 34.36 15.64 -5.89
C ASN A 111 34.48 14.44 -4.94
N CYS A 112 35.63 14.18 -4.32
CA CYS A 112 35.73 13.09 -3.34
C CYS A 112 35.48 13.55 -1.89
N GLY A 113 35.36 14.86 -1.64
CA GLY A 113 35.39 15.40 -0.28
C GLY A 113 36.73 15.17 0.43
N GLU A 114 36.72 15.33 1.74
CA GLU A 114 37.84 15.01 2.64
C GLU A 114 37.37 14.00 3.69
N PRO A 115 37.06 12.75 3.31
CA PRO A 115 36.56 11.77 4.26
C PRO A 115 37.66 11.31 5.20
N SER A 116 37.33 11.22 6.47
CA SER A 116 38.25 10.75 7.49
C SER A 116 38.51 9.24 7.38
N PRO A 117 39.68 8.77 7.87
CA PRO A 117 40.04 7.36 7.78
C PRO A 117 39.04 6.49 8.55
N ILE A 118 38.64 5.39 7.94
CA ILE A 118 37.79 4.38 8.58
C ILE A 118 38.64 3.19 9.01
N TYR A 119 38.33 2.65 10.20
CA TYR A 119 38.98 1.46 10.74
C TYR A 119 37.94 0.34 10.79
N ILE A 120 38.32 -0.86 10.35
CA ILE A 120 37.40 -1.98 10.24
C ILE A 120 38.05 -3.23 10.83
N SER A 121 37.31 -3.89 11.72
CA SER A 121 37.65 -5.20 12.24
C SER A 121 37.00 -6.30 11.40
N PHE A 122 37.80 -7.25 10.93
CA PHE A 122 37.37 -8.41 10.14
C PHE A 122 37.83 -9.71 10.81
N ARG A 123 37.14 -10.82 10.53
CA ARG A 123 37.62 -12.16 10.89
C ARG A 123 38.26 -12.85 9.69
N GLN A 124 39.49 -13.33 9.81
CA GLN A 124 40.25 -13.98 8.75
C GLN A 124 39.59 -15.31 8.36
N GLY A 125 39.30 -15.50 7.06
CA GLY A 125 38.69 -16.72 6.52
C GLY A 125 37.22 -16.61 6.13
N GLY A 126 36.53 -15.55 6.53
CA GLY A 126 35.23 -15.17 5.97
C GLY A 126 35.12 -13.66 6.06
N ASN A 127 34.80 -13.00 4.95
CA ASN A 127 34.86 -11.54 4.77
C ASN A 127 33.80 -10.78 5.59
N ASN A 128 33.62 -11.14 6.86
CA ASN A 128 32.59 -10.66 7.76
C ASN A 128 33.18 -9.53 8.61
N VAL A 129 32.56 -8.35 8.51
CA VAL A 129 32.85 -7.20 9.37
C VAL A 129 32.27 -7.45 10.75
N GLU A 130 33.10 -7.31 11.80
CA GLU A 130 32.63 -7.37 13.19
C GLU A 130 32.28 -5.99 13.74
N SER A 131 33.13 -5.00 13.47
CA SER A 131 32.96 -3.63 13.94
C SER A 131 33.62 -2.61 13.01
N VAL A 132 33.01 -1.44 12.93
CA VAL A 132 33.48 -0.30 12.14
C VAL A 132 33.71 0.88 13.08
N PHE A 133 34.81 1.58 12.90
CA PHE A 133 35.22 2.73 13.72
C PHE A 133 35.62 3.92 12.85
N LYS A 134 35.49 5.11 13.42
CA LYS A 134 35.95 6.38 12.85
C LYS A 134 37.04 7.01 13.72
N ALA A 135 37.77 7.99 13.19
CA ALA A 135 38.67 8.81 14.00
C ALA A 135 37.90 9.69 15.02
N SER A 136 38.49 9.93 16.19
CA SER A 136 37.84 10.68 17.30
C SER A 136 37.55 12.15 16.98
N GLU A 137 38.33 12.74 16.07
CA GLU A 137 38.29 14.18 15.78
C GLU A 137 37.11 14.61 14.89
N ASP A 138 36.36 13.64 14.33
CA ASP A 138 35.25 13.93 13.43
C ASP A 138 33.92 14.14 14.17
N SER A 139 33.12 15.08 13.64
CA SER A 139 31.68 15.16 13.91
C SER A 139 30.94 13.89 13.43
N ASP A 140 29.63 13.79 13.69
CA ASP A 140 28.79 12.60 13.42
C ASP A 140 29.15 11.85 12.13
N ALA A 141 29.28 10.52 12.19
CA ALA A 141 29.62 9.70 11.03
C ALA A 141 28.53 9.82 9.96
N SER A 142 28.89 10.20 8.73
CA SER A 142 27.99 10.21 7.58
C SER A 142 28.43 9.20 6.53
N TRP A 143 27.47 8.65 5.79
CA TRP A 143 27.77 7.71 4.71
C TRP A 143 28.61 8.40 3.61
N ASN A 144 29.69 7.75 3.21
CA ASN A 144 30.64 8.25 2.21
C ASN A 144 31.18 7.11 1.34
N PHE A 145 32.02 7.43 0.35
CA PHE A 145 32.56 6.42 -0.57
C PHE A 145 33.53 5.44 0.10
N LEU A 146 34.20 5.79 1.20
CA LEU A 146 35.03 4.84 1.94
C LEU A 146 34.15 3.76 2.60
N TYR A 147 33.02 4.14 3.18
CA TYR A 147 32.02 3.18 3.67
C TYR A 147 31.42 2.35 2.54
N GLY A 148 31.15 2.95 1.37
CA GLY A 148 30.69 2.24 0.17
C GLY A 148 31.69 1.19 -0.35
N ILE A 149 32.98 1.53 -0.37
CA ILE A 149 34.07 0.60 -0.75
C ILE A 149 34.19 -0.52 0.27
N ALA A 150 34.18 -0.21 1.57
CA ALA A 150 34.14 -1.22 2.62
C ALA A 150 32.96 -2.18 2.45
N ASN A 151 31.79 -1.63 2.10
CA ASN A 151 30.55 -2.37 1.84
C ASN A 151 30.60 -3.27 0.58
N THR A 152 31.44 -2.88 -0.38
CA THR A 152 31.68 -3.67 -1.59
C THR A 152 32.63 -4.85 -1.32
N ILE A 153 33.60 -4.68 -0.42
CA ILE A 153 34.60 -5.71 -0.09
C ILE A 153 34.03 -6.80 0.84
N TYR A 154 33.18 -6.45 1.82
CA TYR A 154 32.67 -7.42 2.80
C TYR A 154 31.59 -8.35 2.22
N THR A 155 31.32 -9.49 2.87
CA THR A 155 30.15 -10.34 2.58
C THR A 155 29.23 -10.42 3.80
N PRO A 156 27.92 -10.16 3.70
CA PRO A 156 27.01 -10.21 4.86
C PRO A 156 26.66 -11.64 5.34
N GLN A 157 27.25 -12.68 4.74
CA GLN A 157 26.92 -14.09 4.95
C GLN A 157 27.23 -14.58 6.38
N GLU A 158 26.35 -15.41 6.94
CA GLU A 158 26.58 -16.07 8.23
C GLU A 158 27.33 -17.40 8.06
N TYR A 159 28.21 -17.70 9.01
CA TYR A 159 29.02 -18.91 8.98
C TYR A 159 28.13 -20.15 9.21
N GLY A 160 28.13 -21.07 8.23
CA GLY A 160 27.54 -22.41 8.39
C GLY A 160 26.14 -22.61 7.78
N GLU A 161 25.51 -21.59 7.21
CA GLU A 161 24.14 -21.69 6.66
C GLU A 161 24.06 -21.92 5.13
N GLY A 162 25.19 -22.22 4.46
CA GLY A 162 25.24 -22.50 3.01
C GLY A 162 25.42 -21.26 2.14
N ASP A 163 25.47 -21.43 0.81
CA ASP A 163 25.80 -20.37 -0.16
C ASP A 163 24.65 -19.37 -0.40
N GLU A 164 23.40 -19.78 -0.19
CA GLU A 164 22.20 -18.96 -0.32
C GLU A 164 21.55 -18.77 1.06
N GLN A 165 21.47 -17.52 1.52
CA GLN A 165 20.97 -17.16 2.85
C GLN A 165 20.09 -15.91 2.77
N THR A 166 19.23 -15.70 3.78
CA THR A 166 18.51 -14.44 3.97
C THR A 166 19.02 -13.77 5.22
N VAL A 167 19.71 -12.64 5.05
CA VAL A 167 20.46 -11.96 6.12
C VAL A 167 20.05 -10.50 6.24
N ASP A 168 20.20 -9.95 7.45
CA ASP A 168 20.03 -8.52 7.71
C ASP A 168 21.25 -7.76 7.14
N THR A 169 20.98 -6.79 6.27
CA THR A 169 21.99 -5.93 5.63
C THR A 169 21.68 -4.46 5.88
N ILE A 170 22.60 -3.56 5.53
CA ILE A 170 22.36 -2.11 5.53
C ILE A 170 21.21 -1.68 4.59
N TYR A 171 20.76 -2.57 3.70
CA TYR A 171 19.61 -2.33 2.82
C TYR A 171 18.30 -2.83 3.43
N GLY A 172 18.35 -3.69 4.46
CA GLY A 172 17.22 -4.42 5.03
C GLY A 172 17.43 -5.94 4.95
N LYS A 173 16.35 -6.71 5.00
CA LYS A 173 16.41 -8.18 4.91
C LYS A 173 16.53 -8.60 3.46
N CYS A 174 17.68 -9.15 3.07
CA CYS A 174 17.97 -9.47 1.69
C CYS A 174 18.33 -10.92 1.51
N ARG A 175 18.02 -11.48 0.33
CA ARG A 175 18.56 -12.75 -0.09
C ARG A 175 19.96 -12.52 -0.64
N VAL A 176 20.92 -13.26 -0.12
CA VAL A 176 22.33 -13.18 -0.49
C VAL A 176 22.77 -14.53 -1.00
N ASN A 177 23.37 -14.54 -2.18
CA ASN A 177 23.99 -15.71 -2.77
C ASN A 177 25.47 -15.40 -3.02
N PHE A 178 26.35 -16.17 -2.37
CA PHE A 178 27.78 -16.10 -2.59
C PHE A 178 28.27 -17.40 -3.20
N GLY A 179 28.85 -17.31 -4.40
CA GLY A 179 29.29 -18.48 -5.15
C GLY A 179 30.61 -18.28 -5.87
N ARG A 180 31.18 -19.40 -6.31
CA ARG A 180 32.38 -19.44 -7.14
C ARG A 180 32.05 -19.96 -8.53
N PRO A 181 31.62 -19.10 -9.48
CA PRO A 181 31.24 -19.53 -10.82
C PRO A 181 32.42 -20.05 -11.65
N GLU A 182 33.62 -19.51 -11.46
CA GLU A 182 34.83 -19.92 -12.19
C GLU A 182 36.03 -20.07 -11.25
N ASP A 183 37.08 -20.76 -11.71
CA ASP A 183 38.33 -20.78 -10.96
C ASP A 183 38.88 -19.34 -10.85
N LYS A 184 39.14 -18.87 -9.62
CA LYS A 184 39.65 -17.53 -9.30
C LYS A 184 38.66 -16.36 -9.47
N ARG A 185 37.38 -16.63 -9.72
CA ARG A 185 36.32 -15.61 -9.69
C ARG A 185 35.24 -15.97 -8.68
N PHE A 186 34.88 -15.00 -7.85
CA PHE A 186 33.78 -15.12 -6.90
C PHE A 186 32.69 -14.12 -7.29
N ARG A 187 31.44 -14.46 -7.00
CA ARG A 187 30.29 -13.62 -7.30
C ARG A 187 29.39 -13.53 -6.07
N ARG A 188 29.03 -12.31 -5.69
CA ARG A 188 28.03 -12.00 -4.67
C ARG A 188 26.81 -11.38 -5.34
N ILE A 189 25.66 -12.01 -5.17
CA ILE A 189 24.37 -11.49 -5.61
C ILE A 189 23.56 -11.15 -4.37
N ILE A 190 23.05 -9.92 -4.29
CA ILE A 190 22.03 -9.55 -3.32
C ILE A 190 20.77 -9.18 -4.09
N ASP A 191 19.68 -9.88 -3.83
CA ASP A 191 18.39 -9.65 -4.47
C ASP A 191 17.24 -9.79 -3.48
N LYS A 192 16.02 -9.45 -3.92
CA LYS A 192 14.77 -9.62 -3.14
C LYS A 192 14.83 -9.01 -1.73
N CYS A 193 15.37 -7.80 -1.63
CA CYS A 193 15.44 -7.08 -0.37
C CYS A 193 14.10 -6.53 0.10
N GLU A 194 13.75 -6.79 1.36
CA GLU A 194 12.76 -6.03 2.12
C GLU A 194 13.45 -4.81 2.73
N LEU A 195 13.31 -3.65 2.09
CA LEU A 195 14.00 -2.42 2.51
C LEU A 195 13.56 -1.99 3.92
N GLY A 196 14.51 -1.99 4.87
CA GLY A 196 14.24 -1.80 6.30
C GLY A 196 14.43 -0.36 6.82
N TYR A 197 15.20 0.48 6.11
CA TYR A 197 15.55 1.83 6.57
C TYR A 197 14.56 2.87 6.05
N GLY A 198 13.41 2.96 6.70
CA GLY A 198 12.43 4.00 6.41
C GLY A 198 11.02 3.70 6.88
N HIS A 199 10.17 4.73 6.85
CA HIS A 199 8.74 4.51 7.00
C HIS A 199 8.21 4.01 5.67
N ASN A 200 7.77 2.75 5.63
CA ASN A 200 7.13 2.18 4.46
C ASN A 200 5.66 1.89 4.77
N PHE A 201 4.78 2.81 4.36
CA PHE A 201 3.35 2.55 4.35
C PHE A 201 2.84 2.49 2.92
N THR A 202 2.37 1.32 2.53
CA THR A 202 1.42 1.13 1.43
C THR A 202 0.12 0.70 2.02
N LYS A 203 -0.95 1.40 1.65
CA LYS A 203 -2.26 0.78 1.71
C LYS A 203 -2.23 -0.38 0.72
N PHE A 204 -2.02 -0.10 -0.56
CA PHE A 204 -2.00 -1.05 -1.68
C PHE A 204 -0.55 -1.53 -1.96
N GLU A 205 -0.19 -2.75 -1.56
CA GLU A 205 1.08 -3.35 -1.99
C GLU A 205 1.19 -3.39 -3.52
N GLY A 206 2.38 -3.18 -4.07
CA GLY A 206 2.64 -3.16 -5.52
C GLY A 206 1.78 -2.22 -6.38
N ILE A 207 1.15 -1.18 -5.80
CA ILE A 207 0.98 0.09 -6.53
C ILE A 207 2.34 0.65 -6.96
N GLU A 208 3.39 0.29 -6.23
CA GLU A 208 4.79 0.45 -6.63
C GLU A 208 5.55 -0.83 -6.32
N SER A 209 6.24 -1.38 -7.32
CA SER A 209 7.24 -2.41 -7.13
C SER A 209 8.59 -1.75 -6.90
N VAL A 210 9.25 -2.14 -5.81
CA VAL A 210 10.63 -1.76 -5.52
C VAL A 210 11.50 -2.99 -5.78
N THR A 211 12.49 -2.86 -6.65
CA THR A 211 13.48 -3.91 -6.89
C THR A 211 14.86 -3.35 -6.58
N TYR A 212 15.57 -4.02 -5.70
CA TYR A 212 16.96 -3.74 -5.39
C TYR A 212 17.77 -4.99 -5.73
N ASP A 213 18.72 -4.83 -6.65
CA ASP A 213 19.60 -5.88 -7.12
C ASP A 213 21.05 -5.40 -7.05
N GLN A 214 21.92 -6.27 -6.56
CA GLN A 214 23.35 -6.03 -6.49
C GLN A 214 24.11 -7.24 -7.01
N ASP A 215 25.06 -7.02 -7.90
CA ASP A 215 25.94 -8.05 -8.45
C ASP A 215 27.39 -7.59 -8.35
N VAL A 216 28.19 -8.31 -7.55
CA VAL A 216 29.60 -8.01 -7.33
C VAL A 216 30.47 -9.19 -7.74
N TRP A 217 31.43 -8.91 -8.61
CA TRP A 217 32.42 -9.85 -9.11
C TRP A 217 33.77 -9.56 -8.49
N TYR A 218 34.36 -10.57 -7.87
CA TYR A 218 35.71 -10.51 -7.31
C TYR A 218 36.63 -11.37 -8.17
N THR A 219 37.66 -10.77 -8.77
CA THR A 219 38.68 -11.50 -9.53
C THR A 219 39.98 -11.55 -8.73
N GLY A 220 40.42 -12.77 -8.40
CA GLY A 220 41.71 -13.03 -7.78
C GLY A 220 42.74 -13.57 -8.77
N PHE A 221 44.03 -13.41 -8.47
CA PHE A 221 45.11 -14.03 -9.24
C PHE A 221 45.88 -15.02 -8.39
N ARG A 222 45.94 -16.26 -8.85
CA ARG A 222 46.85 -17.27 -8.28
C ARG A 222 48.17 -17.17 -9.03
N GLN A 223 49.18 -16.50 -8.46
CA GLN A 223 50.56 -16.87 -8.75
C GLN A 223 50.81 -18.27 -8.15
N ASN A 224 51.70 -19.06 -8.75
CA ASN A 224 51.88 -20.52 -8.58
C ASN A 224 52.16 -21.08 -7.15
N THR A 225 51.97 -20.30 -6.09
CA THR A 225 52.12 -20.74 -4.69
C THR A 225 50.75 -20.80 -4.00
N LYS A 226 50.49 -21.90 -3.29
CA LYS A 226 49.18 -22.29 -2.71
C LYS A 226 48.58 -21.34 -1.66
N VAL A 227 49.17 -20.18 -1.36
CA VAL A 227 48.95 -19.50 -0.06
C VAL A 227 48.35 -18.08 -0.15
N ASP A 228 48.47 -17.33 -1.25
CA ASP A 228 48.01 -15.93 -1.29
C ASP A 228 46.96 -15.72 -2.40
N ALA A 229 45.67 -15.67 -2.05
CA ALA A 229 44.59 -15.32 -2.96
C ALA A 229 44.11 -13.89 -2.68
N ASP A 230 44.82 -12.89 -3.23
CA ASP A 230 44.43 -11.48 -3.10
C ASP A 230 43.35 -11.11 -4.14
N ILE A 231 42.43 -10.24 -3.75
CA ILE A 231 41.43 -9.64 -4.64
C ILE A 231 42.14 -8.53 -5.45
N ILE A 232 42.27 -8.72 -6.77
CA ILE A 232 42.95 -7.76 -7.65
C ILE A 232 41.98 -6.74 -8.20
N MET A 233 40.77 -7.21 -8.54
CA MET A 233 39.76 -6.42 -9.22
C MET A 233 38.39 -6.74 -8.65
N ILE A 234 37.60 -5.68 -8.43
CA ILE A 234 36.20 -5.77 -8.01
C ILE A 234 35.37 -4.96 -9.00
N ASP A 235 34.41 -5.64 -9.62
CA ASP A 235 33.38 -5.02 -10.45
C ASP A 235 32.04 -5.19 -9.75
N ALA A 236 31.42 -4.08 -9.36
CA ALA A 236 30.12 -4.08 -8.71
C ALA A 236 29.11 -3.28 -9.54
N VAL A 237 27.93 -3.87 -9.75
CA VAL A 237 26.76 -3.22 -10.34
C VAL A 237 25.63 -3.28 -9.32
N GLU A 238 25.06 -2.12 -9.02
CA GLU A 238 23.93 -1.94 -8.13
C GLU A 238 22.80 -1.27 -8.91
N MET A 239 21.60 -1.83 -8.82
CA MET A 239 20.40 -1.33 -9.47
C MET A 239 19.27 -1.23 -8.45
N LEU A 240 18.70 -0.03 -8.35
CA LEU A 240 17.48 0.24 -7.59
C LEU A 240 16.42 0.76 -8.57
N ALA A 241 15.25 0.13 -8.59
CA ALA A 241 14.14 0.58 -9.41
C ALA A 241 12.87 0.75 -8.57
N PHE A 242 12.20 1.88 -8.76
CA PHE A 242 10.85 2.10 -8.28
C PHE A 242 9.97 2.20 -9.51
N ARG A 243 8.99 1.32 -9.65
CA ARG A 243 8.07 1.30 -10.80
C ARG A 243 6.64 1.17 -10.33
N SER A 244 5.72 1.88 -10.96
CA SER A 244 4.29 1.65 -10.74
C SER A 244 3.69 0.81 -11.87
N PRO A 245 3.02 -0.33 -11.59
CA PRO A 245 2.32 -1.06 -12.62
C PRO A 245 1.11 -0.30 -13.16
N LEU A 246 0.61 0.73 -12.46
CA LEU A 246 -0.52 1.54 -12.93
C LEU A 246 -0.18 2.32 -14.22
N HIS A 247 1.11 2.59 -14.46
CA HIS A 247 1.55 3.24 -15.68
C HIS A 247 2.99 2.80 -16.03
N GLU A 248 3.17 2.11 -17.17
CA GLU A 248 4.45 1.52 -17.61
C GLU A 248 5.64 2.49 -17.68
N LYS A 249 5.37 3.80 -17.67
CA LYS A 249 6.36 4.87 -17.76
C LYS A 249 6.40 5.76 -16.51
N HIS A 250 6.07 5.18 -15.36
CA HIS A 250 6.12 5.86 -14.08
C HIS A 250 7.07 5.11 -13.15
N GLY A 251 8.23 5.70 -12.95
CA GLY A 251 9.25 5.11 -12.15
C GLY A 251 10.58 5.81 -12.35
N PHE A 252 11.56 5.36 -11.59
CA PHE A 252 12.95 5.73 -11.81
C PHE A 252 13.84 4.53 -11.59
N HIS A 253 15.03 4.66 -12.15
CA HIS A 253 16.13 3.75 -11.98
C HIS A 253 17.33 4.49 -11.44
N VAL A 254 17.97 3.90 -10.45
CA VAL A 254 19.31 4.25 -10.02
C VAL A 254 20.21 3.08 -10.37
N GLU A 255 21.25 3.37 -11.14
CA GLU A 255 22.31 2.42 -11.46
C GLU A 255 23.63 2.98 -10.93
N SER A 256 24.36 2.17 -10.17
CA SER A 256 25.69 2.48 -9.67
C SER A 256 26.66 1.40 -10.09
N ARG A 257 27.79 1.80 -10.70
CA ARG A 257 28.85 0.91 -11.16
C ARG A 257 30.14 1.28 -10.48
N THR A 258 30.67 0.39 -9.65
CA THR A 258 31.93 0.59 -8.94
C THR A 258 32.98 -0.37 -9.50
N HIS A 259 34.11 0.18 -9.89
CA HIS A 259 35.29 -0.56 -10.31
C HIS A 259 36.45 -0.25 -9.36
N VAL A 260 37.09 -1.28 -8.84
CA VAL A 260 38.27 -1.17 -7.96
C VAL A 260 39.37 -2.07 -8.50
N GLU A 261 40.57 -1.53 -8.64
CA GLU A 261 41.75 -2.26 -9.12
C GLU A 261 42.97 -1.97 -8.24
N ILE A 262 43.75 -3.01 -7.95
CA ILE A 262 45.01 -2.87 -7.22
C ILE A 262 46.08 -2.18 -8.07
N HIS A 263 46.68 -1.12 -7.54
CA HIS A 263 47.78 -0.40 -8.20
C HIS A 263 49.15 -0.86 -7.70
N ASN A 264 49.31 -0.98 -6.38
CA ASN A 264 50.58 -1.36 -5.77
C ASN A 264 50.36 -2.14 -4.47
N ARG A 265 51.27 -3.07 -4.17
CA ARG A 265 51.28 -3.85 -2.93
C ARG A 265 52.65 -3.77 -2.30
N THR A 266 52.71 -3.20 -1.10
CA THR A 266 53.94 -3.06 -0.33
C THR A 266 53.85 -3.84 0.97
N ARG A 267 54.97 -4.45 1.37
CA ARG A 267 55.12 -5.09 2.67
C ARG A 267 55.83 -4.10 3.57
N VAL A 268 55.20 -3.72 4.67
CA VAL A 268 55.75 -2.76 5.62
C VAL A 268 56.06 -3.51 6.91
N PHE A 269 57.29 -3.37 7.40
CA PHE A 269 57.68 -3.89 8.70
C PHE A 269 57.57 -2.73 9.70
N VAL A 270 56.64 -2.86 10.65
CA VAL A 270 56.39 -1.84 11.68
C VAL A 270 56.46 -2.47 13.07
N THR A 271 56.76 -1.66 14.08
CA THR A 271 56.60 -2.04 15.47
C THR A 271 55.13 -2.32 15.76
N ARG A 272 54.83 -3.38 16.52
CA ARG A 272 53.45 -3.72 16.92
C ARG A 272 52.78 -2.52 17.60
N TYR A 273 51.56 -2.20 17.15
CA TYR A 273 50.72 -1.17 17.78
C TYR A 273 50.03 -1.68 19.05
N CYS A 274 49.69 -2.97 19.10
CA CYS A 274 49.02 -3.66 20.20
C CYS A 274 49.63 -5.06 20.41
N GLU A 275 49.43 -5.65 21.59
CA GLU A 275 49.77 -7.05 21.85
C GLU A 275 48.81 -8.01 21.09
N ASP A 276 49.31 -9.18 20.66
CA ASP A 276 48.53 -10.15 19.87
C ASP A 276 47.29 -10.68 20.63
N THR A 277 47.32 -10.64 21.97
CA THR A 277 46.23 -11.04 22.88
C THR A 277 45.07 -10.04 22.90
N VAL A 278 45.29 -8.81 22.44
CA VAL A 278 44.27 -7.76 22.40
C VAL A 278 43.40 -7.96 21.15
N PRO A 279 42.07 -8.08 21.30
CA PRO A 279 41.17 -8.14 20.16
C PRO A 279 41.33 -6.92 19.24
N SER A 280 41.24 -7.14 17.93
CA SER A 280 41.29 -6.12 16.88
C SER A 280 40.41 -4.89 17.14
N ALA A 281 39.20 -5.09 17.67
CA ALA A 281 38.29 -4.01 18.07
C ALA A 281 38.83 -3.14 19.22
N GLN A 282 39.39 -3.75 20.27
CA GLN A 282 39.94 -3.01 21.42
C GLN A 282 41.23 -2.28 21.06
N CYS A 283 42.04 -2.86 20.16
CA CYS A 283 43.24 -2.22 19.64
C CYS A 283 42.92 -0.92 18.89
N ALA A 284 41.82 -0.88 18.13
CA ALA A 284 41.37 0.32 17.43
C ALA A 284 41.07 1.48 18.39
N GLU A 285 40.41 1.18 19.51
CA GLU A 285 40.05 2.17 20.54
C GLU A 285 41.29 2.64 21.34
N GLN A 286 42.16 1.71 21.74
CA GLN A 286 43.29 2.00 22.63
C GLN A 286 44.47 2.67 21.92
N ALA A 287 44.84 2.20 20.72
CA ALA A 287 46.04 2.68 20.03
C ALA A 287 45.75 3.87 19.10
N PHE A 288 44.52 3.96 18.56
CA PHE A 288 44.15 4.97 17.57
C PHE A 288 43.05 5.92 18.05
N GLY A 289 42.51 5.73 19.27
CA GLY A 289 41.42 6.54 19.80
C GLY A 289 40.14 6.44 18.96
N ALA A 290 39.97 5.36 18.18
CA ALA A 290 38.88 5.27 17.23
C ALA A 290 37.53 5.06 17.95
N VAL A 291 36.47 5.73 17.48
CA VAL A 291 35.12 5.63 18.06
C VAL A 291 34.30 4.64 17.25
N ARG A 292 33.66 3.67 17.92
CA ARG A 292 32.81 2.67 17.26
C ARG A 292 31.55 3.32 16.68
N VAL A 293 31.37 3.17 15.37
CA VAL A 293 30.21 3.70 14.62
C VAL A 293 29.18 2.62 14.26
N GLY A 294 29.49 1.33 14.47
CA GLY A 294 28.52 0.26 14.29
C GLY A 294 29.16 -1.11 14.13
N GLY A 295 28.31 -2.12 13.87
CA GLY A 295 28.71 -3.44 13.40
C GLY A 295 28.45 -3.61 11.90
N LYS A 296 27.89 -4.77 11.50
CA LYS A 296 27.50 -5.08 10.11
C LYS A 296 26.48 -4.11 9.50
N LEU A 297 25.67 -3.46 10.33
CA LEU A 297 24.55 -2.60 9.93
C LEU A 297 24.88 -1.10 9.94
N TYR A 298 26.11 -0.72 10.34
CA TYR A 298 26.54 0.69 10.40
C TYR A 298 25.60 1.59 11.23
N ASP A 299 25.14 1.10 12.38
CA ASP A 299 24.01 1.65 13.16
C ASP A 299 24.10 3.16 13.51
N ASN A 300 25.30 3.69 13.73
CA ASN A 300 25.51 5.10 14.09
C ASN A 300 26.00 5.96 12.91
N VAL A 301 25.94 5.45 11.67
CA VAL A 301 26.26 6.22 10.47
C VAL A 301 24.98 6.87 9.95
N LYS A 302 24.99 8.19 9.82
CA LYS A 302 23.89 8.98 9.25
C LYS A 302 23.74 8.66 7.77
N ILE A 303 22.61 8.06 7.42
CA ILE A 303 22.19 7.74 6.04
C ILE A 303 21.02 8.67 5.69
N GLY A 304 21.21 9.55 4.72
CA GLY A 304 20.20 10.53 4.28
C GLY A 304 20.27 11.87 5.01
N GLN A 305 19.42 12.82 4.61
CA GLN A 305 19.37 14.16 5.21
C GLN A 305 18.26 14.32 6.25
N GLU A 306 18.56 14.98 7.36
CA GLU A 306 17.53 15.52 8.26
C GLU A 306 16.83 16.70 7.56
N LYS A 307 15.56 16.50 7.17
CA LYS A 307 14.74 17.56 6.57
C LYS A 307 14.04 18.35 7.68
N PRO A 308 14.09 19.69 7.66
CA PRO A 308 13.32 20.50 8.60
C PRO A 308 11.81 20.30 8.35
N ASN A 309 11.02 20.25 9.42
CA ASN A 309 9.57 20.11 9.33
C ASN A 309 8.96 21.30 8.58
N LYS A 310 8.20 21.04 7.51
CA LYS A 310 7.53 22.07 6.69
C LYS A 310 6.01 22.08 6.83
N LEU A 311 5.45 21.44 7.85
CA LEU A 311 4.01 21.25 8.05
C LEU A 311 3.19 22.55 7.90
N THR A 312 3.52 23.59 8.66
CA THR A 312 2.77 24.87 8.66
C THR A 312 2.80 25.56 7.28
N LYS A 313 3.94 25.49 6.59
CA LYS A 313 4.09 26.02 5.22
C LYS A 313 3.23 25.26 4.20
N LEU A 314 3.13 23.94 4.33
CA LEU A 314 2.31 23.11 3.45
C LEU A 314 0.81 23.36 3.68
N ILE A 315 0.38 23.47 4.94
CA ILE A 315 -1.00 23.85 5.28
C ILE A 315 -1.35 25.22 4.68
N GLY A 316 -0.46 26.21 4.83
CA GLY A 316 -0.67 27.53 4.21
C GLY A 316 -0.64 27.52 2.67
N THR A 317 -0.04 26.50 2.04
CA THR A 317 -0.10 26.31 0.58
C THR A 317 -1.41 25.68 0.15
N TYR A 318 -1.90 24.70 0.92
CA TYR A 318 -3.21 24.09 0.71
C TYR A 318 -4.35 25.10 0.90
N ARG A 319 -4.26 25.95 1.94
CA ARG A 319 -5.22 27.05 2.17
C ARG A 319 -5.32 27.99 0.97
N ARG A 320 -4.18 28.46 0.46
CA ARG A 320 -4.16 29.34 -0.73
C ARG A 320 -4.78 28.64 -1.95
N HIS A 321 -4.46 27.36 -2.14
CA HIS A 321 -5.03 26.57 -3.23
C HIS A 321 -6.56 26.45 -3.14
N LEU A 322 -7.11 26.22 -1.95
CA LEU A 322 -8.57 26.20 -1.74
C LEU A 322 -9.20 27.57 -2.01
N ASN A 323 -8.59 28.65 -1.51
CA ASN A 323 -9.09 30.01 -1.74
C ASN A 323 -9.11 30.39 -3.22
N ASP A 324 -8.13 29.94 -4.01
CA ASP A 324 -8.02 30.24 -5.43
C ASP A 324 -9.08 29.51 -6.29
N MET A 325 -9.55 28.33 -5.85
CA MET A 325 -10.45 27.47 -6.63
C MET A 325 -11.90 27.44 -6.14
N GLY A 326 -12.13 27.79 -4.87
CA GLY A 326 -13.44 27.69 -4.23
C GLY A 326 -13.83 26.25 -3.86
N ASP A 327 -14.81 26.13 -2.96
CA ASP A 327 -15.21 24.84 -2.38
C ASP A 327 -15.95 23.90 -3.35
N SER A 328 -16.32 24.35 -4.56
CA SER A 328 -17.17 23.59 -5.48
C SER A 328 -16.41 22.58 -6.36
N HIS A 329 -15.07 22.62 -6.40
CA HIS A 329 -14.29 21.80 -7.34
C HIS A 329 -13.19 20.98 -6.65
N ILE A 330 -13.02 19.72 -7.07
CA ILE A 330 -11.83 18.90 -6.75
C ILE A 330 -10.87 18.96 -7.94
N CYS A 331 -9.58 19.01 -7.62
CA CYS A 331 -8.51 18.91 -8.62
C CYS A 331 -7.46 17.87 -8.22
N GLU A 332 -6.48 17.72 -9.11
CA GLU A 332 -5.32 16.85 -8.98
C GLU A 332 -4.34 17.26 -7.86
N GLN A 333 -4.31 18.54 -7.47
CA GLN A 333 -3.43 19.05 -6.41
C GLN A 333 -3.95 18.74 -4.99
N HIS A 334 -5.25 18.54 -4.80
CA HIS A 334 -5.84 18.21 -3.51
C HIS A 334 -5.22 16.94 -2.88
N PRO A 335 -5.25 15.77 -3.55
CA PRO A 335 -4.63 14.57 -3.00
C PRO A 335 -3.11 14.71 -2.85
N LEU A 336 -2.44 15.43 -3.76
CA LEU A 336 -1.00 15.63 -3.71
C LEU A 336 -0.57 16.39 -2.46
N LEU A 337 -1.20 17.55 -2.21
CA LEU A 337 -0.91 18.39 -1.05
C LEU A 337 -1.30 17.70 0.25
N TYR A 338 -2.43 16.99 0.28
CA TYR A 338 -2.82 16.17 1.43
C TYR A 338 -1.75 15.12 1.76
N GLY A 339 -1.24 14.42 0.74
CA GLY A 339 -0.17 13.43 0.90
C GLY A 339 1.12 14.03 1.47
N HIS A 340 1.53 15.21 1.00
CA HIS A 340 2.69 15.93 1.54
C HIS A 340 2.47 16.38 3.00
N ILE A 341 1.29 16.90 3.33
CA ILE A 341 0.92 17.25 4.70
C ILE A 341 1.05 16.00 5.59
N LEU A 342 0.53 14.86 5.16
CA LEU A 342 0.59 13.61 5.94
C LEU A 342 2.02 13.09 6.13
N GLN A 343 2.91 13.25 5.15
CA GLN A 343 4.30 12.82 5.27
C GLN A 343 5.05 13.67 6.31
N GLU A 344 4.88 14.99 6.27
CA GLU A 344 5.50 15.92 7.23
C GLU A 344 4.82 15.86 8.62
N ALA A 345 3.52 15.60 8.66
CA ALA A 345 2.73 15.38 9.87
C ALA A 345 3.30 14.28 10.78
N ARG A 346 3.96 13.27 10.22
CA ARG A 346 4.62 12.20 10.99
C ARG A 346 5.90 12.65 11.70
N LEU A 347 6.55 13.69 11.19
CA LEU A 347 7.74 14.29 11.80
C LEU A 347 7.40 15.46 12.74
N ALA A 348 6.16 15.93 12.70
CA ALA A 348 5.73 17.09 13.43
C ALA A 348 5.60 16.83 14.94
N LYS A 349 6.02 17.82 15.72
CA LYS A 349 5.84 17.82 17.18
C LYS A 349 4.47 18.38 17.54
N ARG A 350 4.06 18.20 18.79
CA ARG A 350 2.82 18.76 19.34
C ARG A 350 2.70 20.28 19.12
N GLU A 351 3.80 21.02 19.30
CA GLU A 351 3.87 22.48 19.13
C GLU A 351 3.51 22.92 17.69
N ASP A 352 3.97 22.17 16.68
CA ASP A 352 3.68 22.45 15.27
C ASP A 352 2.18 22.32 14.96
N TRP A 353 1.52 21.33 15.57
CA TRP A 353 0.08 21.12 15.44
C TRP A 353 -0.73 22.19 16.18
N GLU A 354 -0.32 22.57 17.38
CA GLU A 354 -0.98 23.63 18.14
C GLU A 354 -0.94 24.96 17.38
N ALA A 355 0.20 25.29 16.78
CA ALA A 355 0.35 26.47 15.93
C ALA A 355 -0.54 26.40 14.68
N ALA A 356 -0.69 25.22 14.07
CA ALA A 356 -1.55 25.05 12.89
C ALA A 356 -3.04 25.13 13.22
N ILE A 357 -3.49 24.54 14.33
CA ILE A 357 -4.91 24.47 14.72
C ILE A 357 -5.40 25.83 15.25
N ARG A 358 -4.59 26.56 16.02
CA ARG A 358 -4.99 27.84 16.62
C ARG A 358 -4.92 29.03 15.64
N TYR A 359 -4.49 28.79 14.41
CA TYR A 359 -4.38 29.85 13.41
C TYR A 359 -5.75 30.16 12.79
N PRO A 360 -6.30 31.37 12.97
CA PRO A 360 -7.70 31.66 12.66
C PRO A 360 -8.07 31.56 11.17
N GLU A 361 -7.13 31.76 10.25
CA GLU A 361 -7.44 31.58 8.82
C GLU A 361 -7.51 30.11 8.39
N ASN A 362 -7.18 29.16 9.29
CA ASN A 362 -7.21 27.73 8.97
C ASN A 362 -8.57 27.07 9.19
N ASP A 363 -9.61 27.81 9.60
CA ASP A 363 -10.94 27.27 9.88
C ASP A 363 -11.49 26.40 8.72
N HIS A 364 -11.34 26.87 7.47
CA HIS A 364 -11.77 26.13 6.26
C HIS A 364 -10.90 24.89 5.93
N VAL A 365 -9.74 24.75 6.57
CA VAL A 365 -8.76 23.66 6.35
C VAL A 365 -8.71 22.71 7.54
N LEU A 366 -9.46 22.98 8.62
CA LEU A 366 -9.47 22.17 9.83
C LEU A 366 -9.90 20.73 9.57
N SER A 367 -10.80 20.48 8.61
CA SER A 367 -11.19 19.12 8.19
C SER A 367 -10.00 18.30 7.67
N VAL A 368 -9.13 18.92 6.86
CA VAL A 368 -7.91 18.31 6.32
C VAL A 368 -6.87 18.09 7.42
N ILE A 369 -6.73 19.07 8.32
CA ILE A 369 -5.85 18.96 9.50
C ILE A 369 -6.31 17.79 10.37
N ALA A 370 -7.59 17.71 10.70
CA ALA A 370 -8.21 16.64 11.48
C ALA A 370 -7.98 15.26 10.84
N SER A 371 -8.27 15.12 9.54
CA SER A 371 -8.04 13.89 8.80
C SER A 371 -6.56 13.48 8.77
N SER A 372 -5.65 14.44 8.59
CA SER A 372 -4.20 14.19 8.58
C SER A 372 -3.70 13.74 9.96
N LEU A 373 -4.13 14.39 11.03
CA LEU A 373 -3.78 14.07 12.41
C LEU A 373 -4.26 12.66 12.79
N GLY A 374 -5.48 12.29 12.40
CA GLY A 374 -6.01 10.94 12.59
C GLY A 374 -5.21 9.88 11.81
N SER A 375 -4.80 10.19 10.58
CA SER A 375 -4.09 9.27 9.69
C SER A 375 -2.65 8.95 10.14
N VAL A 376 -2.02 9.83 10.93
CA VAL A 376 -0.65 9.64 11.46
C VAL A 376 -0.54 8.40 12.34
N GLY A 377 -1.51 8.17 13.23
CA GLY A 377 -1.60 6.95 14.04
C GLY A 377 -0.57 6.83 15.17
N THR A 378 -0.12 7.95 15.73
CA THR A 378 0.79 7.96 16.89
C THR A 378 0.03 8.28 18.18
N ALA A 379 0.56 7.87 19.33
CA ALA A 379 -0.03 8.20 20.63
C ALA A 379 -0.13 9.73 20.84
N GLU A 380 0.90 10.46 20.43
CA GLU A 380 0.92 11.93 20.48
C GLU A 380 -0.18 12.55 19.63
N SER A 381 -0.42 12.04 18.40
CA SER A 381 -1.47 12.56 17.52
C SER A 381 -2.87 12.49 18.14
N VAL A 382 -3.20 11.42 18.88
CA VAL A 382 -4.50 11.27 19.56
C VAL A 382 -4.62 12.23 20.74
N THR A 383 -3.55 12.39 21.51
CA THR A 383 -3.56 13.34 22.64
C THR A 383 -3.71 14.78 22.16
N THR A 384 -2.99 15.17 21.11
CA THR A 384 -3.11 16.50 20.48
C THR A 384 -4.51 16.69 19.90
N ALA A 385 -5.08 15.68 19.22
CA ALA A 385 -6.43 15.77 18.68
C ALA A 385 -7.47 16.03 19.79
N ARG A 386 -7.39 15.27 20.88
CA ARG A 386 -8.35 15.37 21.97
C ARG A 386 -8.22 16.67 22.77
N GLU A 387 -7.01 17.08 23.10
CA GLU A 387 -6.77 18.22 24.00
C GLU A 387 -6.81 19.56 23.26
N VAL A 388 -6.47 19.58 21.97
CA VAL A 388 -6.32 20.82 21.19
C VAL A 388 -7.43 20.96 20.15
N LEU A 389 -7.57 19.98 19.25
CA LEU A 389 -8.52 20.09 18.12
C LEU A 389 -9.97 20.06 18.61
N LEU A 390 -10.37 19.02 19.35
CA LEU A 390 -11.76 18.85 19.76
C LEU A 390 -12.21 19.87 20.82
N THR A 391 -11.27 20.46 21.57
CA THR A 391 -11.56 21.57 22.49
C THR A 391 -11.88 22.87 21.75
N ASN A 392 -11.20 23.12 20.61
CA ASN A 392 -11.36 24.34 19.83
C ASN A 392 -12.51 24.23 18.80
N SER A 393 -12.65 23.06 18.17
CA SER A 393 -13.58 22.83 17.05
C SER A 393 -14.13 21.40 17.11
N PRO A 394 -15.19 21.16 17.92
CA PRO A 394 -15.75 19.82 18.12
C PRO A 394 -16.40 19.24 16.85
N ASP A 395 -16.83 20.09 15.91
CA ASP A 395 -17.53 19.70 14.68
C ASP A 395 -16.67 18.84 13.74
N HIS A 396 -15.34 18.85 13.88
CA HIS A 396 -14.42 18.06 13.06
C HIS A 396 -14.10 16.67 13.61
N LEU A 397 -14.90 16.16 14.56
CA LEU A 397 -14.75 14.80 15.08
C LEU A 397 -14.87 13.75 13.97
N ASP A 398 -15.83 13.91 13.04
CA ASP A 398 -16.06 12.93 11.97
C ASP A 398 -14.88 12.87 10.98
N ASP A 399 -14.27 14.02 10.65
CA ASP A 399 -13.07 14.11 9.81
C ASP A 399 -11.86 13.41 10.46
N LEU A 400 -11.69 13.63 11.77
CA LEU A 400 -10.65 13.01 12.57
C LEU A 400 -10.82 11.48 12.62
N LEU A 401 -12.03 11.00 12.93
CA LEU A 401 -12.35 9.58 13.02
C LEU A 401 -12.20 8.90 11.66
N PHE A 402 -12.62 9.56 10.57
CA PHE A 402 -12.38 9.05 9.23
C PHE A 402 -10.87 8.93 8.95
N GLY A 403 -10.06 9.94 9.27
CA GLY A 403 -8.59 9.86 9.16
C GLY A 403 -7.99 8.70 9.97
N MET A 404 -8.41 8.54 11.23
CA MET A 404 -8.00 7.42 12.10
C MET A 404 -8.35 6.06 11.51
N SER A 405 -9.55 5.93 10.92
CA SER A 405 -9.98 4.71 10.25
C SER A 405 -9.08 4.33 9.09
N GLN A 406 -8.41 5.31 8.45
CA GLN A 406 -7.49 5.10 7.33
C GLN A 406 -6.03 4.90 7.75
N SER A 407 -5.70 5.07 9.03
CA SER A 407 -4.36 4.81 9.55
C SER A 407 -3.99 3.32 9.47
N SER A 408 -2.70 3.04 9.35
CA SER A 408 -2.11 1.69 9.32
C SER A 408 -1.18 1.44 10.50
N SER A 409 -1.31 2.22 11.56
CA SER A 409 -0.40 2.15 12.69
C SER A 409 -0.55 0.84 13.44
N ASN A 410 0.57 0.14 13.63
CA ASN A 410 0.65 -1.05 14.48
C ASN A 410 1.02 -0.71 15.93
N ASN A 411 1.09 0.59 16.28
CA ASN A 411 1.53 1.05 17.60
C ASN A 411 0.53 0.64 18.70
N GLU A 412 0.95 -0.19 19.63
CA GLU A 412 0.08 -0.67 20.72
C GLU A 412 -0.34 0.45 21.68
N LYS A 413 0.53 1.43 21.94
CA LYS A 413 0.22 2.58 22.82
C LYS A 413 -0.94 3.40 22.25
N TRP A 414 -0.95 3.59 20.93
CA TRP A 414 -2.02 4.29 20.22
C TRP A 414 -3.36 3.57 20.37
N HIS A 415 -3.39 2.25 20.16
CA HIS A 415 -4.62 1.45 20.36
C HIS A 415 -5.14 1.49 21.80
N LYS A 416 -4.25 1.42 22.79
CA LYS A 416 -4.63 1.51 24.21
C LYS A 416 -5.26 2.87 24.53
N GLN A 417 -4.69 3.96 24.02
CA GLN A 417 -5.26 5.31 24.20
C GLN A 417 -6.65 5.45 23.58
N LEU A 418 -6.90 4.87 22.40
CA LEU A 418 -8.23 4.87 21.79
C LEU A 418 -9.25 4.12 22.68
N MET A 419 -8.86 2.99 23.26
CA MET A 419 -9.72 2.25 24.20
C MET A 419 -9.98 3.03 25.49
N TYR A 420 -8.99 3.75 26.02
CA TYR A 420 -9.19 4.64 27.17
C TYR A 420 -10.12 5.82 26.84
N TRP A 421 -10.00 6.38 25.64
CA TRP A 421 -10.88 7.43 25.17
C TRP A 421 -12.33 6.92 25.05
N LEU A 422 -12.54 5.74 24.46
CA LEU A 422 -13.85 5.10 24.40
C LEU A 422 -14.45 4.88 25.80
N GLY A 423 -13.65 4.42 26.76
CA GLY A 423 -14.08 4.23 28.14
C GLY A 423 -14.42 5.52 28.90
N SER A 424 -13.98 6.68 28.41
CA SER A 424 -14.29 7.99 29.00
C SER A 424 -15.58 8.63 28.47
N LEU A 425 -16.14 8.10 27.39
CA LEU A 425 -17.38 8.60 26.77
C LEU A 425 -18.62 7.90 27.35
N ASN A 426 -19.76 8.59 27.34
CA ASN A 426 -21.04 8.00 27.73
C ASN A 426 -21.55 7.04 26.63
N LYS A 427 -22.01 5.84 27.00
CA LYS A 427 -22.52 4.84 26.05
C LYS A 427 -23.79 5.29 25.29
N GLU A 428 -24.50 6.27 25.83
CA GLU A 428 -25.69 6.84 25.19
C GLU A 428 -25.33 7.93 24.16
N SER A 429 -24.11 8.46 24.17
CA SER A 429 -23.71 9.50 23.20
C SER A 429 -23.45 8.92 21.82
N GLU A 430 -23.75 9.70 20.78
CA GLU A 430 -23.46 9.32 19.39
C GLU A 430 -21.95 9.17 19.15
N ASP A 431 -21.14 10.05 19.76
CA ASP A 431 -19.68 10.02 19.69
C ASP A 431 -19.08 8.71 20.17
N TYR A 432 -19.68 8.07 21.19
CA TYR A 432 -19.24 6.75 21.66
C TYR A 432 -19.34 5.71 20.54
N TRP A 433 -20.47 5.68 19.83
CA TRP A 433 -20.71 4.74 18.73
C TRP A 433 -19.84 5.04 17.52
N LYS A 434 -19.65 6.32 17.18
CA LYS A 434 -18.74 6.75 16.10
C LYS A 434 -17.28 6.32 16.37
N LEU A 435 -16.80 6.53 17.60
CA LEU A 435 -15.47 6.10 18.01
C LEU A 435 -15.33 4.58 18.05
N ALA A 436 -16.31 3.86 18.61
CA ALA A 436 -16.32 2.39 18.63
C ALA A 436 -16.25 1.80 17.22
N ASN A 437 -17.01 2.38 16.28
CA ASN A 437 -17.04 1.98 14.88
C ASN A 437 -15.67 2.16 14.18
N THR A 438 -14.98 3.25 14.50
CA THR A 438 -13.63 3.54 14.01
C THR A 438 -12.60 2.57 14.58
N ILE A 439 -12.65 2.32 15.90
CA ILE A 439 -11.77 1.36 16.59
C ILE A 439 -11.95 -0.05 16.01
N ALA A 440 -13.20 -0.48 15.76
CA ALA A 440 -13.48 -1.78 15.14
C ALA A 440 -12.77 -1.94 13.79
N THR A 441 -12.76 -0.88 12.97
CA THR A 441 -12.08 -0.88 11.67
C THR A 441 -10.56 -0.96 11.80
N ILE A 442 -9.98 -0.18 12.73
CA ILE A 442 -8.54 -0.20 13.00
C ILE A 442 -8.09 -1.59 13.45
N LEU A 443 -8.84 -2.19 14.38
CA LEU A 443 -8.55 -3.54 14.88
C LEU A 443 -8.74 -4.61 13.80
N ARG A 444 -9.74 -4.48 12.92
CA ARG A 444 -9.91 -5.36 11.76
C ARG A 444 -8.67 -5.33 10.87
N LYS A 445 -8.23 -4.13 10.47
CA LYS A 445 -7.03 -3.96 9.63
C LYS A 445 -5.79 -4.58 10.27
N ARG A 446 -5.63 -4.45 11.58
CA ARG A 446 -4.52 -5.06 12.31
C ARG A 446 -4.62 -6.59 12.40
N CYS A 447 -5.82 -7.15 12.57
CA CYS A 447 -6.04 -8.59 12.49
C CYS A 447 -5.70 -9.10 11.09
N GLU A 448 -6.11 -8.36 10.07
CA GLU A 448 -5.92 -8.69 8.66
C GLU A 448 -4.46 -8.54 8.18
N ALA A 449 -3.65 -7.67 8.81
CA ALA A 449 -2.29 -7.34 8.39
C ALA A 449 -1.39 -8.56 8.07
N THR A 450 -1.46 -9.64 8.85
CA THR A 450 -0.68 -10.87 8.63
C THR A 450 -1.53 -12.12 8.78
N SER A 451 -1.12 -13.23 8.15
CA SER A 451 -1.88 -14.49 8.21
C SER A 451 -1.82 -15.07 9.63
N SER A 452 -0.71 -14.83 10.34
CA SER A 452 -0.55 -15.18 11.74
C SER A 452 -1.48 -14.34 12.64
N SER A 453 -1.59 -13.03 12.42
CA SER A 453 -2.54 -12.18 13.16
C SER A 453 -4.00 -12.56 12.88
N LEU A 454 -4.35 -12.84 11.62
CA LEU A 454 -5.72 -13.21 11.24
C LEU A 454 -6.11 -14.54 11.88
N ASN A 455 -5.22 -15.53 11.80
CA ASN A 455 -5.41 -16.80 12.48
C ASN A 455 -5.47 -16.62 14.00
N SER A 456 -4.73 -15.68 14.59
CA SER A 456 -4.77 -15.41 16.02
C SER A 456 -6.10 -14.80 16.44
N CYS A 457 -6.64 -13.85 15.65
CA CYS A 457 -7.96 -13.26 15.87
C CYS A 457 -9.10 -14.27 15.66
N ASN A 458 -8.97 -15.20 14.70
CA ASN A 458 -10.00 -16.19 14.40
C ASN A 458 -9.95 -17.45 15.28
N LYS A 459 -8.76 -17.90 15.70
CA LYS A 459 -8.57 -19.10 16.55
C LYS A 459 -8.49 -18.78 18.05
N GLY A 460 -8.47 -17.51 18.41
CA GLY A 460 -8.52 -17.04 19.79
C GLY A 460 -7.35 -17.45 20.66
N LYS A 461 -6.11 -17.28 20.17
CA LYS A 461 -4.92 -17.53 20.99
C LYS A 461 -4.77 -16.43 22.07
N GLU A 462 -5.06 -16.77 23.32
CA GLU A 462 -5.11 -15.85 24.49
C GLU A 462 -3.81 -15.08 24.77
N THR A 463 -2.66 -15.58 24.28
CA THR A 463 -1.34 -14.97 24.48
C THR A 463 -1.06 -13.73 23.64
N PHE A 464 -1.93 -13.38 22.68
CA PHE A 464 -1.71 -12.23 21.81
C PHE A 464 -2.44 -10.96 22.33
N PRO A 465 -1.74 -9.84 22.59
CA PRO A 465 -2.35 -8.61 23.13
C PRO A 465 -3.49 -8.06 22.27
N LEU A 466 -3.39 -8.24 20.94
CA LEU A 466 -4.42 -7.82 19.99
C LEU A 466 -5.75 -8.53 20.21
N PHE A 467 -5.73 -9.85 20.44
CA PHE A 467 -6.95 -10.63 20.67
C PHE A 467 -7.65 -10.21 21.96
N GLN A 468 -6.88 -9.91 23.01
CA GLN A 468 -7.41 -9.40 24.28
C GLN A 468 -8.11 -8.05 24.10
N ILE A 469 -7.54 -7.14 23.31
CA ILE A 469 -8.15 -5.83 23.01
C ILE A 469 -9.46 -6.01 22.22
N VAL A 470 -9.47 -6.88 21.22
CA VAL A 470 -10.66 -7.18 20.41
C VAL A 470 -11.78 -7.79 21.25
N ASN A 471 -11.48 -8.81 22.05
CA ASN A 471 -12.48 -9.42 22.93
C ASN A 471 -12.97 -8.46 24.01
N LYS A 472 -12.08 -7.62 24.56
CA LYS A 472 -12.48 -6.59 25.51
C LYS A 472 -13.49 -5.63 24.89
N LEU A 473 -13.23 -5.14 23.67
CA LEU A 473 -14.17 -4.28 22.95
C LEU A 473 -15.52 -4.99 22.75
N ILE A 474 -15.50 -6.24 22.27
CA ILE A 474 -16.72 -7.03 22.03
C ILE A 474 -17.51 -7.23 23.34
N ASN A 475 -16.83 -7.55 24.44
CA ASN A 475 -17.44 -7.75 25.75
C ASN A 475 -17.99 -6.43 26.33
N ASP A 476 -17.24 -5.33 26.22
CA ASP A 476 -17.65 -4.02 26.73
C ASP A 476 -18.88 -3.47 25.99
N LEU A 477 -18.98 -3.76 24.69
CA LEU A 477 -20.13 -3.43 23.84
C LEU A 477 -21.36 -4.31 24.14
N SER A 478 -21.16 -5.59 24.44
CA SER A 478 -22.26 -6.55 24.68
C SER A 478 -22.70 -6.66 26.15
N ALA A 479 -21.93 -6.12 27.10
CA ALA A 479 -22.25 -6.14 28.53
C ALA A 479 -23.65 -5.60 28.92
N PRO A 480 -24.18 -4.51 28.32
CA PRO A 480 -25.53 -4.02 28.65
C PRO A 480 -26.67 -4.75 27.91
N GLY A 481 -26.35 -5.71 27.04
CA GLY A 481 -27.28 -6.32 26.09
C GLY A 481 -26.95 -5.98 24.63
N VAL A 482 -27.37 -6.82 23.68
CA VAL A 482 -27.11 -6.62 22.25
C VAL A 482 -28.25 -5.81 21.63
N ASN A 483 -27.91 -4.68 21.01
CA ASN A 483 -28.82 -3.88 20.19
C ASN A 483 -28.33 -3.84 18.73
N ALA A 484 -29.11 -3.23 17.84
CA ALA A 484 -28.73 -3.09 16.43
C ALA A 484 -27.39 -2.34 16.25
N LYS A 485 -27.15 -1.27 17.02
CA LYS A 485 -25.91 -0.46 16.98
C LYS A 485 -24.66 -1.26 17.33
N VAL A 486 -24.73 -2.18 18.29
CA VAL A 486 -23.63 -3.10 18.63
C VAL A 486 -23.28 -3.96 17.41
N LEU A 487 -24.28 -4.53 16.75
CA LEU A 487 -24.06 -5.37 15.57
C LEU A 487 -23.54 -4.56 14.37
N GLU A 488 -23.98 -3.31 14.19
CA GLU A 488 -23.43 -2.40 13.17
C GLU A 488 -21.93 -2.13 13.35
N VAL A 489 -21.48 -1.94 14.60
CA VAL A 489 -20.04 -1.80 14.93
C VAL A 489 -19.30 -3.10 14.69
N LEU A 490 -19.89 -4.23 15.08
CA LEU A 490 -19.30 -5.57 14.88
C LEU A 490 -19.16 -5.94 13.40
N GLU A 491 -19.99 -5.38 12.52
CA GLU A 491 -19.87 -5.57 11.07
C GLU A 491 -18.53 -5.04 10.53
N ASN A 492 -17.96 -4.00 11.16
CA ASN A 492 -16.64 -3.49 10.81
C ASN A 492 -15.48 -4.36 11.32
N ILE A 493 -15.73 -5.36 12.17
CA ILE A 493 -14.75 -6.33 12.67
C ILE A 493 -15.32 -7.76 12.67
N PRO A 494 -15.51 -8.37 11.48
CA PRO A 494 -16.22 -9.64 11.34
C PRO A 494 -15.33 -10.86 11.65
N VAL A 495 -14.75 -10.89 12.85
CA VAL A 495 -13.92 -11.97 13.41
C VAL A 495 -14.77 -13.03 14.10
N PHE A 496 -14.18 -14.19 14.42
CA PHE A 496 -14.88 -15.31 15.07
C PHE A 496 -15.75 -14.92 16.30
N GLY A 497 -15.27 -14.02 17.16
CA GLY A 497 -16.03 -13.51 18.30
C GLY A 497 -17.33 -12.82 17.90
N SER A 498 -17.25 -11.88 16.94
CA SER A 498 -18.42 -11.17 16.40
C SER A 498 -19.41 -12.11 15.69
N TYR A 499 -18.88 -13.06 14.92
CA TYR A 499 -19.66 -14.06 14.20
C TYR A 499 -20.47 -14.94 15.13
N ASN A 500 -19.87 -15.40 16.25
CA ASN A 500 -20.57 -16.21 17.24
C ASN A 500 -21.70 -15.47 17.95
N ILE A 501 -21.57 -14.17 18.15
CA ILE A 501 -22.63 -13.32 18.69
C ILE A 501 -23.77 -13.22 17.67
N ALA A 502 -23.47 -12.82 16.42
CA ALA A 502 -24.47 -12.69 15.36
C ALA A 502 -25.24 -14.00 15.10
N LYS A 503 -24.56 -15.15 15.13
CA LYS A 503 -25.18 -16.49 14.93
C LYS A 503 -26.30 -16.80 15.94
N LYS A 504 -26.27 -16.21 17.14
CA LYS A 504 -27.29 -16.42 18.18
C LYS A 504 -28.62 -15.76 17.83
N TYR A 505 -28.59 -14.62 17.13
CA TYR A 505 -29.76 -13.78 16.83
C TYR A 505 -30.45 -14.09 15.49
N ILE A 506 -30.04 -15.17 14.81
CA ILE A 506 -30.72 -15.62 13.59
C ILE A 506 -31.88 -16.54 13.95
N CYS A 507 -33.08 -16.23 13.45
CA CYS A 507 -34.29 -17.06 13.57
C CYS A 507 -34.73 -17.24 15.04
N THR A 508 -34.65 -16.16 15.82
CA THR A 508 -35.06 -16.05 17.24
C THR A 508 -36.28 -15.15 17.39
N GLU A 509 -36.83 -15.01 18.61
CA GLU A 509 -37.98 -14.14 18.94
C GLU A 509 -37.61 -12.64 19.09
N GLU A 510 -36.40 -12.26 18.66
CA GLU A 510 -35.86 -10.90 18.78
C GLU A 510 -36.36 -10.00 17.65
N SER A 511 -36.13 -8.69 17.73
CA SER A 511 -36.64 -7.75 16.72
C SER A 511 -36.04 -7.99 15.31
N ALA A 512 -36.81 -7.64 14.29
CA ALA A 512 -36.42 -7.73 12.88
C ALA A 512 -35.09 -7.00 12.59
N ASP A 513 -34.89 -5.82 13.20
CA ASP A 513 -33.68 -4.99 13.00
C ASP A 513 -32.41 -5.67 13.53
N ILE A 514 -32.51 -6.33 14.69
CA ILE A 514 -31.40 -7.10 15.27
C ILE A 514 -31.05 -8.28 14.36
N GLN A 515 -32.07 -8.96 13.82
CA GLN A 515 -31.84 -10.06 12.88
C GLN A 515 -31.17 -9.56 11.57
N LYS A 516 -31.59 -8.41 11.04
CA LYS A 516 -30.99 -7.77 9.85
C LYS A 516 -29.51 -7.44 10.10
N ALA A 517 -29.22 -6.78 11.21
CA ALA A 517 -27.86 -6.41 11.58
C ALA A 517 -26.97 -7.65 11.79
N ALA A 518 -27.51 -8.72 12.40
CA ALA A 518 -26.81 -9.99 12.55
C ALA A 518 -26.49 -10.66 11.20
N LEU A 519 -27.42 -10.61 10.24
CA LEU A 519 -27.18 -11.12 8.88
C LEU A 519 -26.07 -10.31 8.17
N ASN A 520 -26.04 -8.99 8.33
CA ASN A 520 -25.00 -8.14 7.75
C ASN A 520 -23.60 -8.44 8.32
N VAL A 521 -23.47 -8.69 9.63
CA VAL A 521 -22.21 -9.13 10.25
C VAL A 521 -21.73 -10.45 9.64
N ILE A 522 -22.62 -11.41 9.44
CA ILE A 522 -22.28 -12.72 8.87
C ILE A 522 -21.93 -12.60 7.38
N LEU A 523 -22.62 -11.72 6.65
CA LEU A 523 -22.31 -11.42 5.26
C LEU A 523 -20.90 -10.81 5.12
N ALA A 524 -20.45 -10.02 6.10
CA ALA A 524 -19.11 -9.45 6.15
C ALA A 524 -18.03 -10.45 6.60
N ALA A 525 -18.40 -11.55 7.27
CA ALA A 525 -17.47 -12.54 7.80
C ALA A 525 -16.83 -13.42 6.72
N ASN A 526 -15.63 -13.93 7.04
CA ASN A 526 -14.90 -14.82 6.15
C ASN A 526 -15.63 -16.17 6.01
N LYS A 527 -15.69 -16.70 4.77
CA LYS A 527 -16.33 -17.97 4.45
C LYS A 527 -15.81 -19.18 5.25
N ASN A 528 -14.54 -19.13 5.69
CA ASN A 528 -13.92 -20.18 6.50
C ASN A 528 -14.60 -20.36 7.87
N LEU A 529 -15.39 -19.39 8.32
CA LEU A 529 -16.15 -19.45 9.57
C LEU A 529 -17.53 -20.10 9.39
N TYR A 530 -17.97 -20.35 8.15
CA TYR A 530 -19.30 -20.86 7.87
C TYR A 530 -19.42 -22.34 8.21
N GLU A 531 -20.43 -22.64 9.02
CA GLU A 531 -20.71 -24.00 9.49
C GLU A 531 -22.05 -24.53 8.92
N THR A 532 -22.20 -25.85 8.87
CA THR A 532 -23.44 -26.50 8.43
C THR A 532 -24.66 -26.08 9.27
N GLN A 533 -24.47 -25.83 10.57
CA GLN A 533 -25.55 -25.35 11.46
C GLN A 533 -26.10 -23.99 11.03
N LEU A 534 -25.22 -23.07 10.61
CA LEU A 534 -25.62 -21.76 10.11
C LEU A 534 -26.42 -21.92 8.81
N THR A 535 -25.96 -22.79 7.90
CA THR A 535 -26.66 -23.09 6.64
C THR A 535 -28.12 -23.49 6.89
N HIS A 536 -28.37 -24.38 7.85
CA HIS A 536 -29.75 -24.78 8.18
C HIS A 536 -30.59 -23.62 8.74
N LYS A 537 -30.01 -22.75 9.58
CA LYS A 537 -30.70 -21.55 10.08
C LYS A 537 -31.05 -20.60 8.94
N LEU A 538 -30.10 -20.31 8.04
CA LEU A 538 -30.31 -19.41 6.89
C LEU A 538 -31.37 -19.95 5.93
N ILE A 539 -31.40 -21.26 5.71
CA ILE A 539 -32.47 -21.89 4.90
C ILE A 539 -33.83 -21.74 5.57
N ARG A 540 -33.93 -21.83 6.91
CA ARG A 540 -35.19 -21.56 7.64
C ARG A 540 -35.63 -20.11 7.50
N VAL A 541 -34.69 -19.16 7.53
CA VAL A 541 -34.96 -17.74 7.26
C VAL A 541 -35.50 -17.57 5.84
N PHE A 542 -34.83 -18.14 4.83
CA PHE A 542 -35.28 -18.05 3.45
C PHE A 542 -36.67 -18.69 3.20
N ARG A 543 -36.97 -19.79 3.91
CA ARG A 543 -38.28 -20.48 3.82
C ARG A 543 -39.37 -19.82 4.65
N ASN A 544 -39.05 -18.78 5.42
CA ASN A 544 -39.97 -18.16 6.38
C ASN A 544 -40.58 -19.19 7.37
N THR A 545 -39.75 -20.11 7.87
CA THR A 545 -40.17 -21.12 8.88
C THR A 545 -39.60 -20.78 10.27
N CYS A 546 -39.30 -19.51 10.52
CA CYS A 546 -38.85 -19.03 11.83
C CYS A 546 -40.07 -18.74 12.73
N PRO A 547 -39.86 -18.66 14.07
CA PRO A 547 -40.95 -18.32 15.00
C PRO A 547 -41.61 -16.97 14.68
N GLN A 548 -40.83 -15.99 14.22
CA GLN A 548 -41.33 -14.74 13.67
C GLN A 548 -41.33 -14.77 12.13
N GLN A 549 -42.29 -14.06 11.55
CA GLN A 549 -42.38 -13.88 10.11
C GLN A 549 -41.16 -13.09 9.59
N THR A 550 -40.41 -13.69 8.67
CA THR A 550 -39.22 -13.06 8.09
C THR A 550 -39.61 -12.20 6.90
N PRO A 551 -39.22 -10.91 6.86
CA PRO A 551 -39.44 -10.06 5.69
C PRO A 551 -38.58 -10.53 4.50
N THR A 552 -39.02 -10.17 3.29
CA THR A 552 -38.36 -10.55 2.02
C THR A 552 -36.89 -10.12 1.96
N SER A 553 -36.56 -8.94 2.52
CA SER A 553 -35.18 -8.42 2.60
C SER A 553 -34.23 -9.33 3.40
N HIS A 554 -34.70 -9.90 4.52
CA HIS A 554 -33.89 -10.86 5.29
C HIS A 554 -33.67 -12.16 4.54
N SER A 555 -34.68 -12.59 3.77
CA SER A 555 -34.57 -13.78 2.91
C SER A 555 -33.56 -13.56 1.78
N GLN A 556 -33.52 -12.37 1.17
CA GLN A 556 -32.56 -12.00 0.14
C GLN A 556 -31.13 -11.92 0.70
N LEU A 557 -30.93 -11.28 1.86
CA LEU A 557 -29.64 -11.30 2.57
C LEU A 557 -29.16 -12.72 2.91
N ALA A 558 -30.07 -13.60 3.33
CA ALA A 558 -29.74 -14.99 3.60
C ALA A 558 -29.27 -15.71 2.33
N ILE A 559 -29.85 -15.42 1.16
CA ILE A 559 -29.39 -15.95 -0.12
C ILE A 559 -27.97 -15.46 -0.43
N ASP A 560 -27.68 -14.18 -0.26
CA ASP A 560 -26.34 -13.63 -0.53
C ASP A 560 -25.26 -14.35 0.29
N ILE A 561 -25.55 -14.63 1.58
CA ILE A 561 -24.67 -15.42 2.45
C ILE A 561 -24.55 -16.86 1.94
N LEU A 562 -25.66 -17.52 1.60
CA LEU A 562 -25.65 -18.90 1.12
C LEU A 562 -24.90 -19.06 -0.22
N LEU A 563 -25.00 -18.08 -1.13
CA LEU A 563 -24.27 -18.07 -2.41
C LEU A 563 -22.77 -17.85 -2.24
N LYS A 564 -22.33 -17.21 -1.14
CA LYS A 564 -20.90 -17.15 -0.76
C LYS A 564 -20.37 -18.53 -0.35
N CYS A 565 -21.18 -19.38 0.28
CA CYS A 565 -20.79 -20.74 0.71
C CYS A 565 -20.61 -21.74 -0.45
N VAL A 566 -21.11 -21.44 -1.65
CA VAL A 566 -21.05 -22.33 -2.83
C VAL A 566 -19.80 -21.95 -3.65
N PRO A 567 -18.97 -22.91 -4.12
CA PRO A 567 -19.20 -24.36 -4.18
C PRO A 567 -18.72 -25.17 -2.97
N ASP A 568 -17.99 -24.56 -2.03
CA ASP A 568 -17.33 -25.23 -0.90
C ASP A 568 -18.29 -26.13 -0.09
N HIS A 569 -19.55 -25.69 0.07
CA HIS A 569 -20.63 -26.46 0.70
C HIS A 569 -21.72 -26.87 -0.31
N GLN A 570 -21.50 -27.96 -1.05
CA GLN A 570 -22.44 -28.47 -2.07
C GLN A 570 -23.87 -28.72 -1.56
N ASN A 571 -24.02 -29.08 -0.29
CA ASN A 571 -25.32 -29.29 0.36
C ASN A 571 -26.21 -28.05 0.31
N VAL A 572 -25.63 -26.84 0.36
CA VAL A 572 -26.36 -25.56 0.29
C VAL A 572 -27.19 -25.49 -0.99
N ALA A 573 -26.57 -25.77 -2.13
CA ALA A 573 -27.24 -25.70 -3.43
C ALA A 573 -28.41 -26.68 -3.51
N THR A 574 -28.23 -27.91 -3.00
CA THR A 574 -29.32 -28.89 -2.97
C THR A 574 -30.49 -28.42 -2.08
N LEU A 575 -30.19 -27.79 -0.94
CA LEU A 575 -31.21 -27.30 0.00
C LEU A 575 -31.99 -26.11 -0.57
N ILE A 576 -31.32 -25.22 -1.30
CA ILE A 576 -31.95 -24.10 -2.01
C ILE A 576 -32.83 -24.63 -3.15
N LEU A 577 -32.31 -25.48 -4.03
CA LEU A 577 -33.08 -25.97 -5.18
C LEU A 577 -34.28 -26.83 -4.76
N ARG A 578 -34.20 -27.55 -3.63
CA ARG A 578 -35.35 -28.26 -3.06
C ARG A 578 -36.45 -27.36 -2.50
N THR A 579 -36.20 -26.05 -2.34
CA THR A 579 -37.25 -25.10 -1.93
C THR A 579 -38.06 -24.57 -3.08
N GLU A 580 -37.65 -24.82 -4.34
CA GLU A 580 -38.39 -24.35 -5.51
C GLU A 580 -39.79 -24.99 -5.52
N SER A 581 -40.81 -24.15 -5.32
CA SER A 581 -42.20 -24.56 -5.46
C SER A 581 -42.66 -24.41 -6.92
N LEU A 582 -43.70 -25.14 -7.30
CA LEU A 582 -44.32 -25.03 -8.63
C LEU A 582 -45.02 -23.68 -8.82
N ASN A 583 -45.53 -23.09 -7.73
CA ASN A 583 -46.11 -21.76 -7.70
C ASN A 583 -45.40 -20.92 -6.62
N PRO A 584 -44.59 -19.93 -7.00
CA PRO A 584 -43.84 -19.12 -6.04
C PRO A 584 -44.74 -18.13 -5.31
N ASP A 585 -44.79 -18.20 -3.98
CA ASP A 585 -45.63 -17.32 -3.14
C ASP A 585 -45.19 -15.84 -3.20
N ASP A 586 -43.88 -15.60 -3.29
CA ASP A 586 -43.26 -14.27 -3.38
C ASP A 586 -42.42 -14.16 -4.66
N GLN A 587 -42.98 -13.50 -5.69
CA GLN A 587 -42.33 -13.39 -7.00
C GLN A 587 -41.01 -12.60 -6.95
N GLU A 588 -40.92 -11.56 -6.10
CA GLU A 588 -39.72 -10.72 -5.94
C GLU A 588 -38.58 -11.51 -5.31
N LYS A 589 -38.88 -12.29 -4.25
CA LYS A 589 -37.90 -13.16 -3.59
C LYS A 589 -37.27 -14.15 -4.56
N TRP A 590 -38.09 -14.81 -5.38
CA TRP A 590 -37.62 -15.83 -6.32
C TRP A 590 -36.89 -15.23 -7.52
N ASN A 591 -37.33 -14.08 -8.03
CA ASN A 591 -36.63 -13.38 -9.11
C ASN A 591 -35.23 -12.94 -8.66
N TYR A 592 -35.11 -12.39 -7.45
CA TYR A 592 -33.83 -12.04 -6.85
C TYR A 592 -32.89 -13.24 -6.77
N LEU A 593 -33.37 -14.40 -6.30
CA LEU A 593 -32.56 -15.62 -6.24
C LEU A 593 -31.97 -15.99 -7.60
N TYR A 594 -32.79 -16.00 -8.65
CA TYR A 594 -32.34 -16.39 -9.99
C TYR A 594 -31.32 -15.40 -10.56
N LYS A 595 -31.56 -14.09 -10.39
CA LYS A 595 -30.61 -13.04 -10.79
C LYS A 595 -29.31 -13.12 -9.99
N ALA A 596 -29.38 -13.41 -8.70
CA ALA A 596 -28.19 -13.60 -7.85
C ALA A 596 -27.37 -14.82 -8.26
N ILE A 597 -28.02 -15.95 -8.62
CA ILE A 597 -27.34 -17.13 -9.18
C ILE A 597 -26.67 -16.79 -10.51
N GLU A 598 -27.39 -16.13 -11.43
CA GLU A 598 -26.85 -15.71 -12.73
C GLU A 598 -25.62 -14.80 -12.57
N SER A 599 -25.74 -13.78 -11.72
CA SER A 599 -24.67 -12.85 -11.39
C SER A 599 -23.47 -13.56 -10.76
N SER A 600 -23.71 -14.49 -9.82
CA SER A 600 -22.64 -15.27 -9.20
C SER A 600 -21.88 -16.16 -10.20
N GLY A 601 -22.58 -16.67 -11.22
CA GLY A 601 -21.97 -17.44 -12.31
C GLY A 601 -21.17 -16.57 -13.27
N LYS A 602 -21.62 -15.34 -13.56
CA LYS A 602 -20.83 -14.37 -14.35
C LYS A 602 -19.55 -13.96 -13.64
N ARG A 603 -19.60 -13.85 -12.31
CA ARG A 603 -18.46 -13.49 -11.45
C ARG A 603 -17.43 -14.63 -11.31
N ASP A 604 -17.87 -15.88 -11.25
CA ASP A 604 -17.01 -17.04 -11.03
C ASP A 604 -17.38 -18.19 -11.96
N GLU A 605 -16.48 -18.50 -12.90
CA GLU A 605 -16.64 -19.58 -13.87
C GLU A 605 -16.88 -20.94 -13.18
N LEU A 606 -16.26 -21.18 -12.01
CA LEU A 606 -16.46 -22.42 -11.24
C LEU A 606 -17.89 -22.51 -10.70
N LYS A 607 -18.47 -21.39 -10.27
CA LYS A 607 -19.88 -21.34 -9.84
C LYS A 607 -20.81 -21.55 -11.02
N ALA A 608 -20.52 -20.96 -12.18
CA ALA A 608 -21.31 -21.17 -13.39
C ALA A 608 -21.35 -22.65 -13.79
N GLU A 609 -20.19 -23.31 -13.81
CA GLU A 609 -20.10 -24.73 -14.11
C GLU A 609 -20.83 -25.58 -13.06
N PHE A 610 -20.66 -25.26 -11.77
CA PHE A 610 -21.34 -25.94 -10.68
C PHE A 610 -22.86 -25.86 -10.81
N TRP A 611 -23.43 -24.67 -11.04
CA TRP A 611 -24.87 -24.49 -11.21
C TRP A 611 -25.40 -25.17 -12.48
N SER A 612 -24.63 -25.13 -13.57
CA SER A 612 -24.96 -25.85 -14.81
C SER A 612 -25.08 -27.35 -14.56
N ARG A 613 -24.10 -27.97 -13.88
CA ARG A 613 -24.13 -29.39 -13.49
C ARG A 613 -25.31 -29.70 -12.56
N MET A 614 -25.59 -28.85 -11.58
CA MET A 614 -26.72 -29.02 -10.67
C MET A 614 -28.08 -29.02 -11.39
N ARG A 615 -28.25 -28.17 -12.41
CA ARG A 615 -29.50 -28.08 -13.20
C ARG A 615 -29.69 -29.23 -14.20
N GLN A 616 -28.67 -30.06 -14.46
CA GLN A 616 -28.80 -31.25 -15.30
C GLN A 616 -29.59 -32.37 -14.60
N PHE A 617 -29.56 -32.43 -13.26
CA PHE A 617 -30.33 -33.42 -12.49
C PHE A 617 -31.83 -33.23 -12.72
N LYS A 618 -32.54 -34.33 -13.01
CA LYS A 618 -33.98 -34.33 -13.31
C LYS A 618 -34.83 -33.62 -12.24
N VAL A 619 -34.43 -33.72 -10.98
CA VAL A 619 -35.12 -33.14 -9.82
C VAL A 619 -34.99 -31.62 -9.74
N PHE A 620 -33.96 -31.03 -10.37
CA PHE A 620 -33.64 -29.59 -10.25
C PHE A 620 -33.78 -28.83 -11.57
N ARG A 621 -34.46 -29.42 -12.56
CA ARG A 621 -34.67 -28.76 -13.85
C ARG A 621 -35.55 -27.51 -13.66
N PRO A 622 -35.17 -26.38 -14.28
CA PRO A 622 -35.92 -25.14 -14.13
C PRO A 622 -37.32 -25.29 -14.76
N ASN A 623 -38.35 -24.83 -14.07
CA ASN A 623 -39.72 -24.82 -14.58
C ASN A 623 -39.96 -23.57 -15.46
N PHE A 624 -40.88 -23.64 -16.42
CA PHE A 624 -41.26 -22.49 -17.25
C PHE A 624 -41.82 -21.33 -16.45
N LEU A 625 -42.59 -21.61 -15.39
CA LEU A 625 -43.14 -20.60 -14.47
C LEU A 625 -42.05 -19.80 -13.73
N HIS A 626 -40.88 -20.41 -13.49
CA HIS A 626 -39.75 -19.71 -12.88
C HIS A 626 -39.06 -18.71 -13.81
N ARG A 627 -39.29 -18.83 -15.13
CA ARG A 627 -38.78 -17.89 -16.14
C ARG A 627 -39.77 -16.76 -16.47
N ALA A 628 -40.98 -16.82 -15.93
CA ALA A 628 -42.07 -15.89 -16.22
C ALA A 628 -42.49 -15.06 -15.00
N LEU A 629 -41.60 -14.89 -14.02
CA LEU A 629 -41.86 -14.08 -12.82
C LEU A 629 -42.02 -12.60 -13.21
N GLN A 630 -43.00 -11.93 -12.61
CA GLN A 630 -43.20 -10.49 -12.73
C GLN A 630 -42.62 -9.81 -11.49
N ALA A 631 -41.40 -9.30 -11.60
CA ALA A 631 -40.66 -8.71 -10.48
C ALA A 631 -39.57 -7.73 -10.97
N ASP A 632 -39.30 -6.70 -10.16
CA ASP A 632 -38.35 -5.62 -10.48
C ASP A 632 -37.00 -5.74 -9.74
N SER A 633 -36.92 -6.62 -8.72
CA SER A 633 -35.67 -6.89 -8.00
C SER A 633 -34.60 -7.46 -8.92
N HIS A 634 -33.38 -6.91 -8.85
CA HIS A 634 -32.29 -7.32 -9.74
C HIS A 634 -30.93 -7.33 -9.03
N VAL A 635 -30.04 -8.18 -9.56
CA VAL A 635 -28.63 -8.26 -9.18
C VAL A 635 -27.83 -8.27 -10.46
N HIS A 636 -26.92 -7.31 -10.60
CA HIS A 636 -26.09 -7.16 -11.78
C HIS A 636 -24.62 -7.07 -11.38
N TRP A 637 -23.78 -7.85 -12.04
CA TRP A 637 -22.33 -7.81 -11.91
C TRP A 637 -21.70 -7.54 -13.27
N GLN A 638 -20.71 -6.66 -13.32
CA GLN A 638 -19.97 -6.33 -14.52
C GLN A 638 -18.51 -5.98 -14.22
N ASN A 639 -17.65 -6.25 -15.20
CA ASN A 639 -16.27 -5.75 -15.22
C ASN A 639 -16.26 -4.36 -15.88
N ILE A 640 -15.75 -3.37 -15.17
CA ILE A 640 -15.66 -1.97 -15.58
C ILE A 640 -14.38 -1.70 -16.36
N ALA A 641 -13.24 -2.16 -15.85
CA ALA A 641 -11.93 -1.83 -16.41
C ALA A 641 -10.88 -2.88 -16.06
N ASP A 642 -9.92 -3.05 -16.95
CA ASP A 642 -8.70 -3.84 -16.75
C ASP A 642 -7.49 -2.96 -17.07
N VAL A 643 -6.63 -2.71 -16.08
CA VAL A 643 -5.40 -1.92 -16.22
C VAL A 643 -4.25 -2.68 -15.57
N SER A 644 -3.29 -3.12 -16.39
CA SER A 644 -2.04 -3.75 -15.91
C SER A 644 -2.27 -4.91 -14.93
N GLY A 645 -3.31 -5.70 -15.19
CA GLY A 645 -3.71 -6.82 -14.37
C GLY A 645 -4.58 -6.47 -13.17
N PHE A 646 -4.92 -5.19 -12.93
CA PHE A 646 -5.96 -4.77 -12.00
C PHE A 646 -7.33 -4.71 -12.68
N TYR A 647 -8.29 -5.45 -12.17
CA TYR A 647 -9.66 -5.52 -12.63
C TYR A 647 -10.59 -4.78 -11.67
N LEU A 648 -11.33 -3.80 -12.18
CA LEU A 648 -12.36 -3.08 -11.43
C LEU A 648 -13.73 -3.68 -11.78
N PHE A 649 -14.52 -4.04 -10.77
CA PHE A 649 -15.86 -4.59 -10.94
C PHE A 649 -16.89 -3.73 -10.23
N SER A 650 -18.11 -3.78 -10.75
CA SER A 650 -19.28 -3.23 -10.09
C SER A 650 -20.30 -4.33 -9.84
N THR A 651 -20.88 -4.31 -8.64
CA THR A 651 -22.07 -5.07 -8.29
C THR A 651 -23.16 -4.09 -7.92
N ALA A 652 -24.32 -4.19 -8.55
CA ALA A 652 -25.50 -3.41 -8.21
C ALA A 652 -26.63 -4.38 -7.84
N THR A 653 -27.23 -4.18 -6.68
CA THR A 653 -28.41 -4.93 -6.24
C THR A 653 -29.51 -3.94 -5.90
N ALA A 654 -30.74 -4.24 -6.35
CA ALA A 654 -31.92 -3.50 -5.95
C ALA A 654 -33.04 -4.48 -5.58
N GLU A 655 -33.73 -4.17 -4.50
CA GLU A 655 -34.81 -4.94 -3.92
C GLU A 655 -36.08 -4.10 -3.99
N PHE A 656 -37.15 -4.71 -4.52
CA PHE A 656 -38.49 -4.13 -4.59
C PHE A 656 -39.48 -5.03 -3.86
N ILE A 657 -40.47 -4.42 -3.21
CA ILE A 657 -41.61 -5.11 -2.60
C ILE A 657 -42.89 -4.44 -3.07
N HIS A 658 -43.83 -5.20 -3.64
CA HIS A 658 -45.06 -4.64 -4.23
C HIS A 658 -44.78 -3.47 -5.20
N LYS A 659 -43.69 -3.55 -5.98
CA LYS A 659 -43.22 -2.49 -6.90
C LYS A 659 -42.79 -1.17 -6.23
N SER A 660 -42.64 -1.16 -4.91
CA SER A 660 -42.00 -0.08 -4.15
C SER A 660 -40.53 -0.41 -3.90
N PHE A 661 -39.68 0.61 -3.97
CA PHE A 661 -38.26 0.48 -3.67
C PHE A 661 -38.07 0.16 -2.18
N LYS A 662 -37.24 -0.85 -1.87
CA LYS A 662 -36.93 -1.23 -0.50
C LYS A 662 -35.46 -1.07 -0.15
N ARG A 663 -34.57 -1.52 -1.03
CA ARG A 663 -33.12 -1.49 -0.77
C ARG A 663 -32.34 -1.41 -2.06
N SER A 664 -31.24 -0.66 -2.04
CA SER A 664 -30.20 -0.70 -3.07
C SER A 664 -28.85 -0.85 -2.42
N ASN A 665 -28.01 -1.70 -2.99
CA ASN A 665 -26.61 -1.77 -2.64
C ASN A 665 -25.78 -1.66 -3.92
N PHE A 666 -24.96 -0.62 -3.98
CA PHE A 666 -23.99 -0.42 -5.04
C PHE A 666 -22.59 -0.60 -4.50
N GLU A 667 -21.82 -1.47 -5.15
CA GLU A 667 -20.48 -1.85 -4.75
C GLU A 667 -19.50 -1.69 -5.91
N LEU A 668 -18.35 -1.08 -5.62
CA LEU A 668 -17.17 -1.07 -6.48
C LEU A 668 -16.02 -1.84 -5.81
N SER A 669 -15.40 -2.76 -6.55
CA SER A 669 -14.32 -3.62 -6.05
C SER A 669 -13.17 -3.78 -7.04
N LEU A 670 -11.93 -3.96 -6.57
CA LEU A 670 -10.73 -4.14 -7.39
C LEU A 670 -10.06 -5.51 -7.12
N LYS A 671 -9.49 -6.16 -8.14
CA LYS A 671 -8.76 -7.45 -8.06
C LYS A 671 -7.51 -7.45 -8.93
N LYS A 672 -6.49 -8.30 -8.67
CA LYS A 672 -5.33 -8.49 -9.58
C LYS A 672 -4.93 -9.95 -9.91
N GLY A 673 -4.74 -10.31 -11.20
CA GLY A 673 -4.02 -11.52 -11.66
C GLY A 673 -4.69 -12.92 -11.61
N ARG A 674 -3.89 -14.00 -11.76
CA ARG A 674 -4.26 -15.46 -11.67
C ARG A 674 -3.52 -16.26 -10.56
N MET A 675 -2.34 -15.81 -10.13
CA MET A 675 -1.81 -16.10 -8.80
C MET A 675 -2.24 -14.93 -7.91
N ASP A 676 -2.92 -15.21 -6.79
CA ASP A 676 -3.18 -14.20 -5.75
C ASP A 676 -1.87 -13.92 -4.99
N HIS A 677 -0.89 -13.29 -5.66
CA HIS A 677 0.14 -12.54 -4.97
C HIS A 677 -0.43 -11.17 -4.70
N SER A 678 -0.71 -10.96 -3.42
CA SER A 678 -1.37 -9.81 -2.88
C SER A 678 -0.63 -8.54 -3.29
N LEU A 679 -1.36 -7.66 -3.96
CA LEU A 679 -1.03 -6.24 -3.98
C LEU A 679 -1.63 -5.52 -2.76
N PHE A 680 -1.82 -6.29 -1.69
CA PHE A 680 -2.50 -6.00 -0.44
C PHE A 680 -2.57 -7.30 0.36
N SER A 681 -1.51 -7.63 1.08
CA SER A 681 -1.63 -8.53 2.21
C SER A 681 -2.34 -7.69 3.29
N VAL A 682 -3.67 -7.72 3.38
CA VAL A 682 -4.33 -8.75 4.18
C VAL A 682 -3.89 -10.12 3.74
N SER A 683 -2.92 -10.65 4.48
CA SER A 683 -2.17 -11.86 4.14
C SER A 683 -3.06 -12.95 3.59
N ILE A 684 -2.94 -13.13 2.28
CA ILE A 684 -3.47 -14.28 1.57
C ILE A 684 -2.57 -15.46 1.95
N LEU A 685 -3.11 -16.32 2.81
CA LEU A 685 -3.13 -17.72 2.46
C LEU A 685 -4.58 -18.15 2.27
N LYS A 686 -4.91 -18.29 0.99
CA LYS A 686 -5.80 -19.29 0.41
C LYS A 686 -7.32 -19.03 0.43
N TRP A 687 -7.79 -18.77 -0.81
CA TRP A 687 -9.13 -18.93 -1.39
C TRP A 687 -10.08 -17.71 -1.35
N PHE A 688 -10.05 -16.92 -2.43
CA PHE A 688 -11.08 -15.98 -2.91
C PHE A 688 -11.72 -15.06 -1.85
N ASP A 689 -11.25 -13.81 -1.74
CA ASP A 689 -12.02 -12.71 -1.14
C ASP A 689 -11.76 -11.39 -1.89
N ILE A 690 -12.84 -10.65 -2.16
CA ILE A 690 -12.86 -9.38 -2.91
C ILE A 690 -12.84 -8.21 -1.91
N ILE A 691 -11.98 -7.20 -2.13
CA ILE A 691 -11.88 -6.00 -1.29
C ILE A 691 -12.78 -4.89 -1.85
N TYR A 692 -13.63 -4.33 -0.98
CA TYR A 692 -14.66 -3.33 -1.28
C TYR A 692 -14.07 -1.91 -1.18
N TYR A 693 -14.16 -1.12 -2.26
CA TYR A 693 -13.58 0.23 -2.35
C TYR A 693 -14.59 1.32 -2.01
N PHE A 694 -15.80 1.16 -2.53
CA PHE A 694 -16.95 2.00 -2.24
C PHE A 694 -18.17 1.12 -2.16
N GLN A 695 -18.92 1.25 -1.06
CA GLN A 695 -20.21 0.60 -0.87
C GLN A 695 -21.22 1.68 -0.52
N LEU A 696 -22.33 1.75 -1.24
CA LEU A 696 -23.47 2.59 -0.90
C LEU A 696 -24.68 1.69 -0.68
N SER A 697 -25.16 1.63 0.57
CA SER A 697 -26.41 0.97 0.91
C SER A 697 -27.46 2.03 1.20
N ILE A 698 -28.60 1.92 0.53
CA ILE A 698 -29.79 2.75 0.79
C ILE A 698 -30.90 1.79 1.15
N ASP A 699 -31.46 1.95 2.34
CA ASP A 699 -32.54 1.13 2.86
C ASP A 699 -33.75 2.02 3.17
N THR A 700 -34.94 1.55 2.80
CA THR A 700 -36.21 2.18 3.15
C THR A 700 -37.14 1.17 3.79
N GLU A 701 -37.77 1.56 4.89
CA GLU A 701 -38.70 0.73 5.64
C GLU A 701 -40.06 1.43 5.76
N HIS A 702 -41.14 0.68 5.59
CA HIS A 702 -42.54 1.15 5.67
C HIS A 702 -42.94 2.31 4.73
N LEU A 703 -42.11 2.65 3.73
CA LEU A 703 -42.44 3.66 2.72
C LEU A 703 -43.58 3.20 1.78
N ASP A 704 -43.68 1.90 1.56
CA ASP A 704 -44.73 1.24 0.77
C ASP A 704 -46.14 1.53 1.32
N GLN A 705 -46.29 1.62 2.64
CA GLN A 705 -47.56 1.91 3.32
C GLN A 705 -48.07 3.32 2.97
N PHE A 706 -47.15 4.27 2.79
CA PHE A 706 -47.48 5.64 2.43
C PHE A 706 -47.81 5.79 0.93
N VAL A 707 -47.10 5.04 0.09
CA VAL A 707 -47.16 5.16 -1.38
C VAL A 707 -48.32 4.35 -1.98
N THR A 708 -48.58 3.15 -1.47
CA THR A 708 -49.57 2.22 -2.05
C THR A 708 -50.91 2.22 -1.30
N GLY A 709 -50.98 2.87 -0.14
CA GLY A 709 -52.17 2.88 0.73
C GLY A 709 -52.57 1.51 1.26
N SER A 710 -51.75 0.46 1.05
CA SER A 710 -52.06 -0.88 1.52
C SER A 710 -51.82 -0.98 3.02
N ALA A 711 -52.89 -1.19 3.78
CA ALA A 711 -52.85 -1.55 5.18
C ALA A 711 -52.28 -2.96 5.35
N SER A 712 -50.96 -3.12 5.23
CA SER A 712 -50.30 -4.32 5.74
C SER A 712 -50.38 -4.32 7.27
N SER A 713 -50.56 -5.49 7.87
CA SER A 713 -50.94 -5.70 9.29
C SER A 713 -49.91 -5.26 10.34
N THR A 714 -48.81 -4.63 9.93
CA THR A 714 -47.76 -4.10 10.80
C THR A 714 -47.64 -2.59 10.57
N SER A 715 -48.34 -1.80 11.37
CA SER A 715 -48.21 -0.33 11.38
C SER A 715 -46.78 0.07 11.77
N GLY A 716 -46.01 0.63 10.84
CA GLY A 716 -44.64 1.10 11.07
C GLY A 716 -44.47 2.54 10.62
N THR A 717 -43.54 3.27 11.23
CA THR A 717 -43.18 4.62 10.79
C THR A 717 -42.25 4.55 9.58
N PRO A 718 -42.44 5.37 8.53
CA PRO A 718 -41.57 5.35 7.37
C PRO A 718 -40.16 5.81 7.77
N GLU A 719 -39.15 5.07 7.36
CA GLU A 719 -37.75 5.37 7.65
C GLU A 719 -36.90 5.15 6.41
N GLY A 720 -35.97 6.08 6.14
CA GLY A 720 -35.00 5.98 5.05
C GLY A 720 -33.61 6.17 5.62
N SER A 721 -32.71 5.22 5.38
CA SER A 721 -31.34 5.26 5.87
C SER A 721 -30.31 5.00 4.78
N VAL A 722 -29.14 5.63 4.94
CA VAL A 722 -28.00 5.51 4.04
C VAL A 722 -26.79 5.12 4.84
N ARG A 723 -26.05 4.14 4.32
CA ARG A 723 -24.75 3.76 4.86
C ARG A 723 -23.72 3.74 3.76
N ILE A 724 -22.64 4.47 4.00
CA ILE A 724 -21.51 4.60 3.07
C ILE A 724 -20.32 3.82 3.63
N GLY A 725 -19.77 2.93 2.81
CA GLY A 725 -18.52 2.25 3.06
C GLY A 725 -17.42 2.79 2.15
N VAL A 726 -16.32 3.26 2.72
CA VAL A 726 -15.18 3.79 1.97
C VAL A 726 -13.89 3.09 2.39
N ALA A 727 -13.21 2.46 1.43
CA ALA A 727 -11.94 1.77 1.60
C ALA A 727 -11.91 0.81 2.82
N GLY A 728 -12.97 0.00 2.93
CA GLY A 728 -13.17 -0.98 4.00
C GLY A 728 -13.75 -0.44 5.31
N HIS A 729 -13.86 0.88 5.51
CA HIS A 729 -14.53 1.44 6.67
C HIS A 729 -16.00 1.72 6.35
N LYS A 730 -16.94 1.07 7.06
CA LYS A 730 -18.36 1.42 6.97
C LYS A 730 -18.67 2.51 7.96
N LEU A 731 -19.09 3.68 7.47
CA LEU A 731 -19.55 4.77 8.32
C LEU A 731 -20.81 4.34 9.09
N PRO A 732 -21.11 5.02 10.20
CA PRO A 732 -22.40 4.87 10.89
C PRO A 732 -23.57 5.11 9.93
N THR A 733 -24.70 4.46 10.20
CA THR A 733 -25.92 4.64 9.42
C THR A 733 -26.48 6.03 9.66
N ASN A 734 -26.68 6.80 8.60
CA ASN A 734 -27.34 8.11 8.66
C ASN A 734 -28.78 7.95 8.20
N HIS A 735 -29.73 8.43 9.00
CA HIS A 735 -31.14 8.46 8.62
C HIS A 735 -31.39 9.72 7.81
N ILE A 736 -31.91 9.57 6.58
CA ILE A 736 -32.37 10.69 5.76
C ILE A 736 -33.66 11.25 6.37
N PHE A 737 -34.58 10.36 6.74
CA PHE A 737 -35.81 10.72 7.41
C PHE A 737 -36.22 9.62 8.39
N LYS A 738 -36.81 10.02 9.52
CA LYS A 738 -37.44 9.11 10.47
C LYS A 738 -38.83 9.57 10.85
N GLY A 739 -39.84 8.82 10.42
CA GLY A 739 -41.24 9.14 10.61
C GLY A 739 -41.80 10.06 9.53
N SER A 740 -43.13 10.17 9.49
CA SER A 740 -43.83 10.82 8.38
C SER A 740 -43.62 12.34 8.33
N THR A 741 -43.40 12.99 9.48
CA THR A 741 -43.14 14.44 9.53
C THR A 741 -41.80 14.80 8.90
N ASP A 742 -40.78 13.99 9.17
CA ASP A 742 -39.42 14.18 8.69
C ASP A 742 -39.27 13.80 7.21
N LEU A 743 -40.04 12.79 6.77
CA LEU A 743 -40.19 12.47 5.35
C LEU A 743 -40.80 13.66 4.59
N LEU A 744 -41.85 14.27 5.14
CA LEU A 744 -42.47 15.45 4.52
C LEU A 744 -41.49 16.62 4.47
N SER A 745 -40.78 16.96 5.55
CA SER A 745 -39.75 18.02 5.47
C SER A 745 -38.70 17.71 4.40
N THR A 746 -38.18 16.48 4.36
CA THR A 746 -37.19 16.07 3.36
C THR A 746 -37.72 16.22 1.93
N VAL A 747 -38.97 15.84 1.66
CA VAL A 747 -39.59 15.97 0.34
C VAL A 747 -39.80 17.44 -0.04
N TRP A 748 -40.10 18.31 0.92
CA TRP A 748 -40.25 19.74 0.68
C TRP A 748 -38.91 20.46 0.50
N ASP A 749 -37.85 19.95 1.13
CA ASP A 749 -36.47 20.42 0.97
C ASP A 749 -35.80 19.89 -0.31
N ALA A 750 -36.42 18.92 -1.01
CA ALA A 750 -35.95 18.38 -2.28
C ALA A 750 -36.24 19.35 -3.46
N ASP A 751 -35.57 20.49 -3.46
CA ASP A 751 -35.71 21.58 -4.43
C ASP A 751 -34.75 21.50 -5.63
N GLY A 752 -33.97 20.42 -5.72
CA GLY A 752 -32.96 20.21 -6.76
C GLY A 752 -31.60 20.83 -6.48
N ARG A 753 -31.37 21.48 -5.33
CA ARG A 753 -30.04 21.97 -4.95
C ARG A 753 -29.07 20.84 -4.67
N THR A 754 -27.79 21.10 -4.96
CA THR A 754 -26.71 20.15 -4.73
C THR A 754 -26.15 20.32 -3.31
N HIS A 755 -26.18 19.24 -2.54
CA HIS A 755 -25.64 19.18 -1.19
C HIS A 755 -24.38 18.30 -1.13
N LYS A 756 -23.40 18.69 -0.31
CA LYS A 756 -22.22 17.86 -0.03
C LYS A 756 -22.59 16.79 0.99
N VAL A 757 -22.65 15.54 0.55
CA VAL A 757 -23.02 14.39 1.38
C VAL A 757 -21.81 13.83 2.12
N PHE A 758 -20.66 13.78 1.45
CA PHE A 758 -19.44 13.22 2.02
C PHE A 758 -18.21 13.85 1.38
N GLU A 759 -17.17 14.03 2.19
CA GLU A 759 -15.83 14.39 1.74
C GLU A 759 -14.80 13.62 2.58
N GLY A 760 -13.80 13.04 1.92
CA GLY A 760 -12.80 12.27 2.61
C GLY A 760 -11.50 12.15 1.83
N HIS A 761 -10.39 12.18 2.57
CA HIS A 761 -9.05 11.96 2.05
C HIS A 761 -8.51 10.62 2.55
N ILE A 762 -7.91 9.85 1.64
CA ILE A 762 -7.46 8.50 1.89
C ILE A 762 -5.99 8.40 1.51
N PRO A 763 -5.08 8.17 2.46
CA PRO A 763 -3.70 7.86 2.14
C PRO A 763 -3.60 6.46 1.51
N VAL A 764 -2.97 6.41 0.35
CA VAL A 764 -2.76 5.21 -0.47
C VAL A 764 -1.32 4.72 -0.34
N ARG A 765 -0.37 5.66 -0.33
CA ARG A 765 1.07 5.43 -0.26
C ARG A 765 1.72 6.53 0.57
N ASN A 766 2.60 6.16 1.47
CA ASN A 766 3.46 7.10 2.19
C ASN A 766 4.76 6.36 2.53
N THR A 767 5.80 6.60 1.75
CA THR A 767 7.09 5.96 1.91
C THR A 767 8.20 6.97 1.86
N ARG A 768 9.09 6.89 2.83
CA ARG A 768 10.32 7.66 2.90
C ARG A 768 11.43 6.69 3.27
N VAL A 769 12.32 6.44 2.32
CA VAL A 769 13.43 5.49 2.45
C VAL A 769 14.69 6.17 1.97
N SER A 770 15.76 6.03 2.74
CA SER A 770 17.10 6.49 2.38
C SER A 770 17.97 5.26 2.16
N VAL A 771 18.47 5.07 0.94
CA VAL A 771 19.27 3.91 0.55
C VAL A 771 20.73 4.35 0.34
N PRO A 772 21.70 3.76 1.07
CA PRO A 772 23.12 4.03 0.84
C PRO A 772 23.64 3.24 -0.37
N LEU A 773 24.15 3.90 -1.41
CA LEU A 773 24.72 3.22 -2.57
C LEU A 773 26.16 2.76 -2.32
N LEU A 774 26.62 1.75 -3.07
CA LEU A 774 28.02 1.32 -3.10
C LEU A 774 28.99 2.41 -3.56
N SER A 775 28.48 3.42 -4.26
CA SER A 775 29.26 4.59 -4.66
C SER A 775 29.63 5.52 -3.53
N GLY A 776 29.03 5.35 -2.34
CA GLY A 776 29.14 6.30 -1.25
C GLY A 776 28.13 7.43 -1.29
N LEU A 777 27.28 7.45 -2.32
CA LEU A 777 26.15 8.38 -2.41
C LEU A 777 24.96 7.84 -1.63
N THR A 778 24.03 8.71 -1.28
CA THR A 778 22.76 8.33 -0.69
C THR A 778 21.62 8.69 -1.63
N VAL A 779 20.64 7.80 -1.75
CA VAL A 779 19.41 8.06 -2.50
C VAL A 779 18.29 8.20 -1.49
N ASP A 780 17.69 9.38 -1.45
CA ASP A 780 16.46 9.60 -0.71
C ASP A 780 15.28 9.45 -1.66
N VAL A 781 14.39 8.52 -1.32
CA VAL A 781 13.18 8.24 -2.07
C VAL A 781 11.97 8.59 -1.22
N ASP A 782 11.17 9.52 -1.72
CA ASP A 782 9.88 9.90 -1.16
C ASP A 782 8.78 9.47 -2.15
N SER A 783 7.90 8.55 -1.74
CA SER A 783 6.69 8.18 -2.49
C SER A 783 5.44 8.48 -1.69
N ILE A 784 4.55 9.27 -2.27
CA ILE A 784 3.37 9.81 -1.64
C ILE A 784 2.19 9.58 -2.56
N GLY A 785 1.16 8.93 -2.07
CA GLY A 785 -0.07 8.68 -2.81
C GLY A 785 -1.30 8.89 -1.95
N ALA A 786 -2.28 9.59 -2.49
CA ALA A 786 -3.55 9.83 -1.82
C ALA A 786 -4.70 9.86 -2.82
N ILE A 787 -5.90 9.57 -2.32
CA ILE A 787 -7.17 9.69 -3.05
C ILE A 787 -8.07 10.63 -2.25
N THR A 788 -8.68 11.58 -2.94
CA THR A 788 -9.73 12.43 -2.41
C THR A 788 -11.05 12.03 -3.07
N LEU A 789 -12.08 11.82 -2.25
CA LEU A 789 -13.43 11.51 -2.66
C LEU A 789 -14.36 12.60 -2.12
N ARG A 790 -15.24 13.12 -2.97
CA ARG A 790 -16.37 13.96 -2.55
C ARG A 790 -17.62 13.50 -3.26
N VAL A 791 -18.70 13.34 -2.50
CA VAL A 791 -20.01 12.94 -2.99
C VAL A 791 -20.94 14.13 -2.86
N LEU A 792 -21.47 14.56 -4.00
CA LEU A 792 -22.49 15.58 -4.11
C LEU A 792 -23.80 14.89 -4.50
N ALA A 793 -24.91 15.26 -3.87
CA ALA A 793 -26.22 14.75 -4.23
C ALA A 793 -27.24 15.87 -4.35
N SER A 794 -28.17 15.73 -5.28
CA SER A 794 -29.31 16.61 -5.48
C SER A 794 -30.55 15.76 -5.72
N ALA A 795 -31.68 16.15 -5.15
CA ALA A 795 -32.96 15.51 -5.40
C ALA A 795 -34.02 16.57 -5.65
N GLU A 796 -34.88 16.32 -6.63
CA GLU A 796 -36.03 17.13 -6.99
C GLU A 796 -37.26 16.20 -6.99
N VAL A 797 -38.27 16.56 -6.21
CA VAL A 797 -39.53 15.80 -6.14
C VAL A 797 -40.69 16.74 -6.42
N SER A 798 -41.47 16.41 -7.46
CA SER A 798 -42.70 17.13 -7.79
C SER A 798 -43.90 16.21 -7.61
N LEU A 799 -44.64 16.42 -6.52
CA LEU A 799 -45.87 15.68 -6.24
C LEU A 799 -46.99 16.00 -7.25
N TRP A 800 -47.03 17.24 -7.76
CA TRP A 800 -48.04 17.66 -8.75
C TRP A 800 -47.83 17.02 -10.12
N ASN A 801 -46.58 16.98 -10.58
CA ASN A 801 -46.22 16.34 -11.84
C ASN A 801 -45.98 14.83 -11.70
N GLN A 802 -46.08 14.30 -10.47
CA GLN A 802 -45.81 12.91 -10.11
C GLN A 802 -44.46 12.40 -10.62
N ARG A 803 -43.42 13.24 -10.44
CA ARG A 803 -42.06 13.01 -10.94
C ARG A 803 -41.03 13.16 -9.83
N SER A 804 -39.98 12.37 -9.92
CA SER A 804 -38.79 12.50 -9.08
C SER A 804 -37.53 12.38 -9.94
N ASN A 805 -36.57 13.25 -9.66
CA ASN A 805 -35.25 13.25 -10.26
C ASN A 805 -34.21 13.30 -9.13
N ALA A 806 -33.33 12.31 -9.07
CA ALA A 806 -32.26 12.25 -8.08
C ALA A 806 -30.94 12.03 -8.81
N LYS A 807 -29.95 12.86 -8.50
CA LYS A 807 -28.62 12.81 -9.09
C LYS A 807 -27.57 12.77 -7.98
N ALA A 808 -26.66 11.81 -8.07
CA ALA A 808 -25.50 11.72 -7.21
C ALA A 808 -24.22 11.75 -8.05
N GLU A 809 -23.30 12.64 -7.72
CA GLU A 809 -22.01 12.81 -8.38
C GLU A 809 -20.88 12.55 -7.38
N ALA A 810 -20.11 11.49 -7.62
CA ALA A 810 -18.91 11.17 -6.87
C ALA A 810 -17.68 11.64 -7.64
N TYR A 811 -17.06 12.71 -7.15
CA TYR A 811 -15.80 13.24 -7.65
C TYR A 811 -14.65 12.51 -6.97
N THR A 812 -13.79 11.90 -7.78
CA THR A 812 -12.63 11.14 -7.33
C THR A 812 -11.37 11.71 -7.96
N SER A 813 -10.39 12.06 -7.12
CA SER A 813 -9.09 12.53 -7.56
C SER A 813 -8.01 11.74 -6.84
N GLY A 814 -7.15 11.08 -7.60
CA GLY A 814 -6.01 10.34 -7.08
C GLY A 814 -4.72 10.97 -7.56
N SER A 815 -3.69 11.00 -6.71
CA SER A 815 -2.34 11.34 -7.12
C SER A 815 -1.33 10.37 -6.53
N LEU A 816 -0.31 10.03 -7.31
CA LEU A 816 0.90 9.34 -6.89
C LEU A 816 2.09 10.23 -7.27
N HIS A 817 2.90 10.56 -6.28
CA HIS A 817 4.04 11.45 -6.40
C HIS A 817 5.28 10.74 -5.90
N LEU A 818 6.28 10.66 -6.76
CA LEU A 818 7.54 10.00 -6.52
C LEU A 818 8.66 11.02 -6.67
N THR A 819 9.47 11.18 -5.63
CA THR A 819 10.69 11.99 -5.66
C THR A 819 11.88 11.10 -5.35
N ALA A 820 12.88 11.14 -6.21
CA ALA A 820 14.18 10.53 -5.99
C ALA A 820 15.25 11.62 -6.04
N SER A 821 16.01 11.75 -4.95
CA SER A 821 17.12 12.69 -4.85
C SER A 821 18.40 11.94 -4.57
N LEU A 822 19.41 12.12 -5.44
CA LEU A 822 20.76 11.60 -5.25
C LEU A 822 21.59 12.65 -4.51
N TYR A 823 22.17 12.28 -3.38
CA TYR A 823 22.97 13.16 -2.53
C TYR A 823 24.41 12.69 -2.41
N GLN A 824 25.29 13.67 -2.28
CA GLN A 824 26.70 13.51 -1.99
C GLN A 824 27.09 14.44 -0.83
N GLU A 825 27.48 13.89 0.33
CA GLU A 825 27.92 14.69 1.50
C GLU A 825 27.03 15.92 1.78
N SER A 826 25.71 15.76 1.63
CA SER A 826 24.66 16.78 1.77
C SER A 826 24.38 17.72 0.58
N GLN A 827 25.11 17.61 -0.53
CA GLN A 827 24.80 18.31 -1.78
C GLN A 827 23.89 17.44 -2.68
N GLN A 828 22.79 18.01 -3.17
CA GLN A 828 21.89 17.33 -4.12
C GLN A 828 22.53 17.32 -5.51
N VAL A 829 22.85 16.13 -6.04
CA VAL A 829 23.48 15.93 -7.36
C VAL A 829 22.44 15.93 -8.47
N ARG A 830 21.35 15.17 -8.27
CA ARG A 830 20.26 15.05 -9.24
C ARG A 830 18.97 14.78 -8.49
N LYS A 831 17.88 15.35 -8.98
CA LYS A 831 16.53 15.09 -8.46
C LYS A 831 15.57 14.82 -9.59
N ILE A 832 14.77 13.77 -9.42
CA ILE A 832 13.65 13.44 -10.29
C ILE A 832 12.39 13.50 -9.45
N GLU A 833 11.43 14.30 -9.89
CA GLU A 833 10.07 14.33 -9.36
C GLU A 833 9.13 13.84 -10.47
N SER A 834 8.35 12.80 -10.22
CA SER A 834 7.31 12.33 -11.13
C SER A 834 5.98 12.32 -10.39
N THR A 835 4.99 13.04 -10.92
CA THR A 835 3.63 13.08 -10.41
C THR A 835 2.70 12.51 -11.45
N ILE A 836 1.89 11.53 -11.06
CA ILE A 836 0.73 11.08 -11.80
C ILE A 836 -0.52 11.44 -11.03
N SER A 837 -1.46 12.06 -11.71
CA SER A 837 -2.76 12.42 -11.18
C SER A 837 -3.85 11.91 -12.11
N ALA A 838 -4.97 11.48 -11.52
CA ALA A 838 -6.15 11.02 -12.23
C ALA A 838 -7.39 11.65 -11.60
N LEU A 839 -8.22 12.28 -12.43
CA LEU A 839 -9.50 12.85 -12.03
C LEU A 839 -10.62 12.11 -12.77
N SER A 840 -11.62 11.65 -12.03
CA SER A 840 -12.79 10.94 -12.56
C SER A 840 -14.04 11.37 -11.81
N THR A 841 -15.16 11.49 -12.53
CA THR A 841 -16.47 11.77 -11.93
C THR A 841 -17.45 10.66 -12.27
N PHE A 842 -17.87 9.94 -11.24
CA PHE A 842 -18.92 8.93 -11.36
C PHE A 842 -20.27 9.57 -11.07
N THR A 843 -21.27 9.25 -11.87
CA THR A 843 -22.61 9.85 -11.83
C THR A 843 -23.66 8.75 -11.79
N ILE A 844 -24.60 8.88 -10.85
CA ILE A 844 -25.82 8.09 -10.76
C ILE A 844 -26.98 9.07 -10.98
N ASP A 845 -27.78 8.83 -12.01
CA ASP A 845 -28.98 9.59 -12.34
C ASP A 845 -30.16 8.63 -12.24
N THR A 846 -31.08 8.92 -11.34
CA THR A 846 -32.29 8.15 -11.08
C THR A 846 -33.49 9.03 -11.35
N ARG A 847 -34.35 8.58 -12.26
CA ARG A 847 -35.58 9.27 -12.60
C ARG A 847 -36.77 8.35 -12.41
N ALA A 848 -37.84 8.88 -11.86
CA ALA A 848 -39.06 8.14 -11.60
C ALA A 848 -40.29 8.95 -12.03
N ILE A 849 -41.23 8.29 -12.69
CA ILE A 849 -42.61 8.76 -12.89
C ILE A 849 -43.51 7.83 -12.09
N PHE A 850 -44.27 8.41 -11.16
CA PHE A 850 -45.14 7.67 -10.24
C PHE A 850 -46.64 7.93 -10.49
N GLU A 851 -47.03 8.13 -11.75
CA GLU A 851 -48.41 8.41 -12.16
C GLU A 851 -49.34 7.18 -12.11
N SER A 852 -48.85 6.02 -12.51
CA SER A 852 -49.60 4.77 -12.46
C SER A 852 -48.71 3.61 -12.04
N LEU A 853 -49.28 2.57 -11.43
CA LEU A 853 -48.56 1.36 -11.04
C LEU A 853 -48.54 0.37 -12.22
N PRO A 854 -47.39 -0.21 -12.63
CA PRO A 854 -46.03 -0.03 -12.09
C PRO A 854 -45.42 1.34 -12.42
N TYR A 855 -44.65 1.89 -11.48
CA TYR A 855 -43.91 3.13 -11.69
C TYR A 855 -42.80 2.94 -12.72
N ASP A 856 -42.62 3.96 -13.56
CA ASP A 856 -41.54 3.98 -14.55
C ASP A 856 -40.28 4.55 -13.94
N PHE A 857 -39.29 3.67 -13.75
CA PHE A 857 -37.98 4.01 -13.20
C PHE A 857 -36.91 3.92 -14.29
N CYS A 858 -36.05 4.94 -14.36
CA CYS A 858 -34.82 4.87 -15.13
C CYS A 858 -33.61 5.16 -14.24
N LEU A 859 -32.74 4.15 -14.12
CA LEU A 859 -31.46 4.27 -13.44
C LEU A 859 -30.35 4.30 -14.49
N LYS A 860 -29.54 5.34 -14.46
CA LYS A 860 -28.37 5.48 -15.31
C LYS A 860 -27.12 5.68 -14.46
N THR A 861 -26.15 4.81 -14.64
CA THR A 861 -24.81 4.94 -14.06
C THR A 861 -23.80 5.26 -15.15
N SER A 862 -23.11 6.40 -15.04
CA SER A 862 -22.11 6.83 -16.01
C SER A 862 -20.85 7.35 -15.35
N ASN A 863 -19.71 7.14 -15.99
CA ASN A 863 -18.46 7.80 -15.68
C ASN A 863 -18.19 8.88 -16.74
N ASN A 864 -17.81 10.08 -16.30
CA ASN A 864 -17.35 11.13 -17.19
C ASN A 864 -15.93 10.82 -17.70
N ASN A 865 -15.39 11.71 -18.53
CA ASN A 865 -14.02 11.60 -19.00
C ASN A 865 -13.04 11.50 -17.82
N VAL A 866 -12.08 10.57 -17.91
CA VAL A 866 -11.00 10.43 -16.94
C VAL A 866 -9.79 11.18 -17.45
N ASP A 867 -9.43 12.25 -16.75
CA ASP A 867 -8.26 13.06 -17.05
C ASP A 867 -7.07 12.50 -16.27
N VAL A 868 -6.06 11.99 -17.00
CA VAL A 868 -4.81 11.50 -16.45
C VAL A 868 -3.69 12.45 -16.85
N ASN A 869 -3.09 13.09 -15.86
CA ASN A 869 -1.95 13.97 -16.05
C ASN A 869 -0.70 13.35 -15.45
N GLN A 870 0.40 13.43 -16.20
CA GLN A 870 1.72 13.04 -15.76
C GLN A 870 2.64 14.25 -15.91
N LYS A 871 3.34 14.59 -14.83
CA LYS A 871 4.36 15.64 -14.79
C LYS A 871 5.65 15.06 -14.24
N THR A 872 6.69 15.00 -15.05
CA THR A 872 8.05 14.69 -14.59
C THR A 872 8.89 15.96 -14.62
N VAL A 873 9.61 16.25 -13.53
CA VAL A 873 10.58 17.32 -13.40
C VAL A 873 11.94 16.70 -13.08
N ILE A 874 12.96 17.03 -13.87
CA ILE A 874 14.34 16.60 -13.64
C ILE A 874 15.18 17.86 -13.37
N GLU A 875 15.84 17.88 -12.22
CA GLU A 875 16.72 18.96 -11.78
C GLU A 875 18.15 18.45 -11.60
N GLU A 876 19.11 19.13 -12.23
CA GLU A 876 20.54 18.87 -12.11
C GLU A 876 21.25 20.03 -11.38
N VAL A 877 22.41 19.75 -10.78
CA VAL A 877 23.29 20.76 -10.13
C VAL A 877 23.59 21.95 -11.05
N SER A 878 23.56 21.77 -12.37
CA SER A 878 23.84 22.82 -13.36
C SER A 878 22.71 23.83 -13.59
N HIS A 879 21.67 23.85 -12.74
CA HIS A 879 20.42 24.65 -12.88
C HIS A 879 19.58 24.33 -14.13
N LYS A 880 19.91 23.29 -14.90
CA LYS A 880 19.05 22.82 -15.99
C LYS A 880 17.86 22.05 -15.41
N LYS A 881 16.68 22.65 -15.51
CA LYS A 881 15.40 22.03 -15.15
C LYS A 881 14.68 21.59 -16.42
N LYS A 882 14.53 20.28 -16.60
CA LYS A 882 13.69 19.71 -17.66
C LYS A 882 12.33 19.38 -17.07
N THR A 883 11.25 19.69 -17.78
CA THR A 883 9.88 19.36 -17.36
C THR A 883 9.13 18.73 -18.51
N TYR A 884 8.61 17.53 -18.28
CA TYR A 884 7.78 16.79 -19.22
C TYR A 884 6.36 16.74 -18.68
N ASN A 885 5.41 17.27 -19.45
CA ASN A 885 3.99 17.21 -19.13
C ASN A 885 3.29 16.36 -20.19
N ARG A 886 2.50 15.39 -19.73
CA ARG A 886 1.67 14.55 -20.58
C ARG A 886 0.26 14.50 -20.01
N LYS A 887 -0.72 14.88 -20.82
CA LYS A 887 -2.14 14.73 -20.51
C LYS A 887 -2.74 13.66 -21.41
N ARG A 888 -3.51 12.74 -20.83
CA ARG A 888 -4.34 11.77 -21.56
C ARG A 888 -5.77 11.89 -21.03
N VAL A 889 -6.74 11.86 -21.94
CA VAL A 889 -8.16 11.87 -21.59
C VAL A 889 -8.75 10.56 -22.06
N HIS A 890 -9.28 9.78 -21.15
CA HIS A 890 -10.05 8.59 -21.48
C HIS A 890 -11.53 8.98 -21.59
N PRO A 891 -12.24 8.59 -22.66
CA PRO A 891 -13.62 8.98 -22.87
C PRO A 891 -14.52 8.38 -21.79
N GLY A 892 -15.53 9.15 -21.38
CA GLY A 892 -16.55 8.70 -20.45
C GLY A 892 -17.38 7.54 -21.01
N VAL A 893 -17.88 6.70 -20.10
CA VAL A 893 -18.63 5.48 -20.43
C VAL A 893 -19.91 5.44 -19.62
N THR A 894 -21.03 5.10 -20.24
CA THR A 894 -22.26 4.73 -19.52
C THR A 894 -22.27 3.22 -19.34
N TYR A 895 -22.42 2.77 -18.09
CA TYR A 895 -22.40 1.35 -17.79
C TYR A 895 -23.75 0.71 -18.08
N ARG A 896 -23.71 -0.47 -18.69
CA ARG A 896 -24.91 -1.25 -19.00
C ARG A 896 -25.41 -1.92 -17.71
N LEU A 897 -26.68 -1.71 -17.37
CA LEU A 897 -27.35 -2.41 -16.27
C LEU A 897 -28.11 -3.64 -16.80
N ASP A 898 -29.07 -4.18 -16.03
CA ASP A 898 -29.89 -5.32 -16.47
C ASP A 898 -30.79 -4.94 -17.66
N ASP A 899 -31.13 -5.94 -18.48
CA ASP A 899 -31.95 -5.73 -19.68
C ASP A 899 -33.36 -5.23 -19.35
N SER A 900 -33.87 -5.56 -18.16
CA SER A 900 -35.13 -5.02 -17.61
C SER A 900 -35.05 -3.51 -17.39
N THR A 901 -33.98 -3.04 -16.73
CA THR A 901 -33.73 -1.61 -16.48
C THR A 901 -33.56 -0.84 -17.78
N ILE A 902 -32.89 -1.44 -18.78
CA ILE A 902 -32.74 -0.81 -20.11
C ILE A 902 -34.11 -0.63 -20.79
N ARG A 903 -35.00 -1.63 -20.70
CA ARG A 903 -36.37 -1.52 -21.23
C ARG A 903 -37.15 -0.43 -20.51
N GLN A 904 -37.10 -0.37 -19.18
CA GLN A 904 -37.75 0.68 -18.40
C GLN A 904 -37.23 2.08 -18.77
N CYS A 905 -35.92 2.25 -18.90
CA CYS A 905 -35.32 3.49 -19.38
C CYS A 905 -35.74 3.86 -20.80
N THR A 906 -35.92 2.86 -21.68
CA THR A 906 -36.38 3.11 -23.06
C THR A 906 -37.83 3.58 -23.06
N ASN A 907 -38.71 2.92 -22.29
CA ASN A 907 -40.10 3.33 -22.12
C ASN A 907 -40.22 4.74 -21.53
N TYR A 908 -39.42 5.05 -20.51
CA TYR A 908 -39.34 6.39 -19.91
C TYR A 908 -38.95 7.46 -20.95
N LEU A 909 -37.96 7.17 -21.81
CA LEU A 909 -37.53 8.10 -22.86
C LEU A 909 -38.57 8.27 -23.96
N GLU A 910 -39.36 7.23 -24.26
CA GLU A 910 -40.45 7.30 -25.24
C GLU A 910 -41.62 8.15 -24.74
N GLN A 911 -41.99 8.03 -23.47
CA GLN A 911 -43.01 8.89 -22.84
C GLN A 911 -42.62 10.38 -22.82
N PHE A 912 -41.32 10.69 -22.89
CA PHE A 912 -40.84 12.07 -22.96
C PHE A 912 -40.85 12.66 -24.38
N ARG A 913 -40.93 11.80 -25.41
CA ARG A 913 -41.00 12.20 -26.82
C ARG A 913 -42.44 12.44 -27.29
N LEU A 914 -43.42 11.86 -26.60
CA LEU A 914 -44.85 12.08 -26.77
C LEU A 914 -45.29 13.25 -25.88
#